data_AF-A0A0D2AIM9-F1
#
_entry.id   AF-A0A0D2AIM9-F1
#
_cell.length_a   1.000
_cell.length_b   1.000
_cell.length_c   1.000
_cell.angle_alpha   90.00
_cell.angle_beta   90.00
_cell.angle_gamma   90.00
#
_symmetry.space_group_name_H-M   'P 1'
#
loop_
_entity.id
_entity.type
_entity.pdbx_description
1 polymer ?
#
loop_
_entity_poly.entity_id
_entity_poly.type
_entity_poly.pdbx_seq_one_letter_code
_entity_poly.pdbx_strand_id
1 'polypeptide(L)'
;MSASTHLDVIVVGGGIAGLTAALALRREGHTVTVVESSSWLREAGAAVAVPPNATRALMNLGIDLEKDVKAAPFKNSLEYHFTTDKPPKFGEGGDGHQIPWARRAEDFPGLFYLAHRVDLHEALKRKCVSSDGPGEPVSVLLSSRVVAWNPVGSIKLQNGDELFADLIVAADGIHSVAHEAILGHMVPATPSGLTTMRFVLKTESLLSNPMTAQIMDDGDGCFAFYIDADRKIYLLRYPCHNNELQNFGAYGVTENGKVLPTLTGEQLSRDALLERLSVLPPVFQAIGNMAEDKVWDWKIGDREPIPTYYHNRLVLVGDAAHPMFPRQGQGAAQSIEDGATLGLLMSGLQSKSDVTNRLMLNDELRVRRTSIVQLLSRTRLGAVEDGVILPDELVQLFSPEPAPVNQAQITKFLWSYDYLEHTQSLLDSYVLVTEPLRMVNGGTPISYESNAPVYVDCPDGQQWIRPAKGLSFQEEAWVRGRKSVVLDAFSAYLQRVNITGLDVPALVNAMKSHNNSGVPVISMAISGGGWLSANTGVGVLRAFDARFPDAIDQRTGGLLQSMTYVAGLSGGAWPTMSLATYNFPSINDLVADWRPDIDRLINPPNNSIYAANATSLFTDVAIKQAAGFNVSVADYLGRAFAYEFTPPPHGGINVTLSGVRDLSNFQNFSMPMPIFQAVRLTDDDVKFYGVEVPYSNSSIFELTPFEYGSSTGSAGLATGFTPMEFMGTELRNGTVTNSSACVRGYDRASFILSLAAGAFNFWYIGAKSNGTLAQFPKRSLTTAHSLGKRDVIFPAAEVNGLVEAFEQDLNLSFTDTMYATLPNPFAGLPYRGGVKGTEPPSLSLADGSEDGQALPFWPLIQPARQSDFIIAWDNNGDQAPFQWNNGTNIYNSYIQARRYSLPFPEIPPPATFLKRNYTLKPVFFGCNTEYTTTRDLSSPIVMYLAGAPYSAYTNYTWFKNQFTPVQMQEILVNSMDIVTQGNGTLDAQVAQCIGCAAIDRSLSKLGKSRPAQCESCMQQYCWDGTYADEANVPVLDPSLILDPSMSYAEWNRTHGWD
;
A
#
# COMPACT_ATOMS: atom_id res chain seq x y z
N MET A 1 -29.07 9.47 14.74
CA MET A 1 -29.03 8.24 13.93
C MET A 1 -29.59 8.60 12.57
N SER A 2 -28.71 8.75 11.58
CA SER A 2 -29.08 8.91 10.17
C SER A 2 -29.79 7.65 9.69
N ALA A 3 -30.78 7.77 8.81
CA ALA A 3 -31.50 6.61 8.26
C ALA A 3 -30.56 5.83 7.34
N SER A 4 -30.38 4.52 7.58
CA SER A 4 -29.60 3.64 6.71
C SER A 4 -30.27 3.52 5.34
N THR A 5 -29.49 3.62 4.27
CA THR A 5 -29.95 3.46 2.89
C THR A 5 -30.18 2.00 2.56
N HIS A 6 -31.32 1.74 1.92
CA HIS A 6 -31.77 0.43 1.51
C HIS A 6 -31.48 0.19 0.02
N LEU A 7 -31.02 -1.01 -0.36
CA LEU A 7 -30.70 -1.40 -1.74
C LEU A 7 -31.75 -2.36 -2.32
N ASP A 8 -32.02 -2.22 -3.61
CA ASP A 8 -32.65 -3.24 -4.44
C ASP A 8 -31.56 -4.10 -5.06
N VAL A 9 -31.50 -5.39 -4.71
CA VAL A 9 -30.43 -6.31 -5.09
C VAL A 9 -30.97 -7.44 -5.97
N ILE A 10 -30.28 -7.72 -7.07
CA ILE A 10 -30.49 -8.93 -7.87
C ILE A 10 -29.34 -9.90 -7.63
N VAL A 11 -29.66 -11.12 -7.23
CA VAL A 11 -28.70 -12.23 -7.14
C VAL A 11 -29.01 -13.23 -8.25
N VAL A 12 -28.08 -13.42 -9.17
CA VAL A 12 -28.24 -14.32 -10.31
C VAL A 12 -27.63 -15.68 -9.97
N GLY A 13 -28.47 -16.70 -9.80
CA GLY A 13 -28.10 -18.06 -9.42
C GLY A 13 -28.56 -18.43 -8.02
N GLY A 14 -29.40 -19.46 -7.91
CA GLY A 14 -29.96 -19.97 -6.67
C GLY A 14 -29.14 -21.07 -5.99
N GLY A 15 -27.83 -21.14 -6.24
CA GLY A 15 -26.91 -22.09 -5.62
C GLY A 15 -26.44 -21.66 -4.22
N ILE A 16 -25.48 -22.38 -3.63
CA ILE A 16 -24.95 -22.08 -2.28
C ILE A 16 -24.42 -20.65 -2.17
N ALA A 17 -23.61 -20.19 -3.13
CA ALA A 17 -23.08 -18.82 -3.16
C ALA A 17 -24.21 -17.78 -3.17
N GLY A 18 -25.13 -17.90 -4.14
CA GLY A 18 -26.22 -16.94 -4.31
C GLY A 18 -27.19 -16.92 -3.15
N LEU A 19 -27.59 -18.09 -2.60
CA LEU A 19 -28.45 -18.12 -1.43
C LEU A 19 -27.76 -17.60 -0.16
N THR A 20 -26.44 -17.81 -0.02
CA THR A 20 -25.70 -17.23 1.10
C THR A 20 -25.64 -15.70 1.00
N ALA A 21 -25.30 -15.16 -0.18
CA ALA A 21 -25.31 -13.73 -0.43
C ALA A 21 -26.72 -13.12 -0.24
N ALA A 22 -27.75 -13.78 -0.75
CA ALA A 22 -29.14 -13.34 -0.57
C ALA A 22 -29.56 -13.32 0.90
N LEU A 23 -29.19 -14.35 1.67
CA LEU A 23 -29.46 -14.41 3.11
C LEU A 23 -28.71 -13.31 3.87
N ALA A 24 -27.44 -13.07 3.55
CA ALA A 24 -26.64 -12.05 4.20
C ALA A 24 -27.19 -10.64 3.90
N LEU A 25 -27.45 -10.33 2.63
CA LEU A 25 -27.94 -9.02 2.18
C LEU A 25 -29.35 -8.73 2.70
N ARG A 26 -30.26 -9.72 2.75
CA ARG A 26 -31.58 -9.48 3.38
C ARG A 26 -31.44 -9.15 4.86
N ARG A 27 -30.50 -9.78 5.58
CA ARG A 27 -30.34 -9.59 7.02
C ARG A 27 -29.85 -8.19 7.38
N GLU A 28 -29.08 -7.57 6.48
CA GLU A 28 -28.67 -6.17 6.57
C GLU A 28 -29.76 -5.18 6.11
N GLY A 29 -30.96 -5.69 5.80
CA GLY A 29 -32.13 -4.89 5.49
C GLY A 29 -32.17 -4.40 4.06
N HIS A 30 -31.76 -5.21 3.08
CA HIS A 30 -31.95 -4.93 1.64
C HIS A 30 -33.07 -5.79 1.04
N THR A 31 -33.70 -5.34 -0.04
CA THR A 31 -34.70 -6.11 -0.80
C THR A 31 -33.94 -6.92 -1.83
N VAL A 32 -34.08 -8.25 -1.76
CA VAL A 32 -33.30 -9.16 -2.59
C VAL A 32 -34.22 -9.99 -3.49
N THR A 33 -33.89 -10.04 -4.78
CA THR A 33 -34.49 -10.96 -5.75
C THR A 33 -33.45 -11.94 -6.26
N VAL A 34 -33.66 -13.24 -6.02
CA VAL A 34 -32.87 -14.32 -6.61
C VAL A 34 -33.46 -14.71 -7.96
N VAL A 35 -32.66 -14.65 -9.01
CA VAL A 35 -33.03 -15.04 -10.38
C VAL A 35 -32.36 -16.37 -10.71
N GLU A 36 -33.16 -17.41 -10.98
CA GLU A 36 -32.70 -18.77 -11.23
C GLU A 36 -33.22 -19.31 -12.57
N SER A 37 -32.33 -19.90 -13.35
CA SER A 37 -32.61 -20.47 -14.67
C SER A 37 -33.47 -21.74 -14.63
N SER A 38 -33.38 -22.52 -13.56
CA SER A 38 -34.15 -23.75 -13.36
C SER A 38 -35.63 -23.47 -13.08
N SER A 39 -36.52 -24.33 -13.60
CA SER A 39 -37.95 -24.32 -13.27
C SER A 39 -38.25 -24.87 -11.87
N TRP A 40 -37.25 -25.46 -11.22
CA TRP A 40 -37.33 -25.97 -9.86
C TRP A 40 -36.08 -25.52 -9.10
N LEU A 41 -36.26 -24.77 -8.02
CA LEU A 41 -35.18 -24.46 -7.08
C LEU A 41 -34.95 -25.66 -6.14
N ARG A 42 -34.46 -26.75 -6.72
CA ARG A 42 -34.09 -27.98 -6.04
C ARG A 42 -32.66 -28.31 -6.41
N GLU A 43 -31.83 -28.40 -5.39
CA GLU A 43 -30.43 -28.77 -5.56
C GLU A 43 -30.29 -30.28 -5.80
N ALA A 44 -29.34 -30.64 -6.66
CA ALA A 44 -28.93 -32.02 -6.87
C ALA A 44 -27.43 -32.12 -6.58
N GLY A 45 -27.02 -33.17 -5.86
CA GLY A 45 -25.62 -33.37 -5.52
C GLY A 45 -25.46 -34.27 -4.31
N ALA A 46 -24.25 -34.76 -4.14
CA ALA A 46 -23.88 -35.60 -2.99
C ALA A 46 -23.58 -34.71 -1.76
N ALA A 47 -22.50 -34.96 -1.04
CA ALA A 47 -22.17 -34.17 0.15
C ALA A 47 -21.13 -33.05 -0.11
N VAL A 48 -20.97 -32.17 0.88
CA VAL A 48 -20.00 -31.08 0.91
C VAL A 48 -19.39 -30.98 2.32
N ALA A 49 -18.09 -30.73 2.36
CA ALA A 49 -17.41 -30.40 3.61
C ALA A 49 -17.68 -28.94 3.98
N VAL A 50 -17.94 -28.68 5.26
CA VAL A 50 -18.16 -27.35 5.83
C VAL A 50 -17.04 -27.10 6.85
N PRO A 51 -15.87 -26.60 6.40
CA PRO A 51 -14.73 -26.32 7.27
C PRO A 51 -14.99 -25.11 8.19
N PRO A 52 -14.14 -24.88 9.21
CA PRO A 52 -14.37 -23.86 10.25
C PRO A 52 -14.70 -22.45 9.76
N ASN A 53 -14.04 -21.97 8.71
CA ASN A 53 -14.30 -20.68 8.08
C ASN A 53 -15.76 -20.55 7.58
N ALA A 54 -16.27 -21.59 6.90
CA ALA A 54 -17.66 -21.65 6.43
C ALA A 54 -18.66 -21.91 7.56
N THR A 55 -18.30 -22.77 8.51
CA THR A 55 -19.13 -23.04 9.70
C THR A 55 -19.41 -21.75 10.46
N ARG A 56 -18.37 -20.94 10.71
CA ARG A 56 -18.50 -19.63 11.37
C ARG A 56 -19.47 -18.72 10.59
N ALA A 57 -19.29 -18.63 9.28
CA ALA A 57 -20.16 -17.81 8.43
C ALA A 57 -21.63 -18.23 8.48
N LEU A 58 -21.92 -19.53 8.31
CA LEU A 58 -23.29 -20.06 8.36
C LEU A 58 -23.95 -19.86 9.72
N MET A 59 -23.22 -20.13 10.81
CA MET A 59 -23.74 -19.93 12.17
C MET A 59 -24.09 -18.45 12.42
N ASN A 60 -23.26 -17.52 11.96
CA ASN A 60 -23.53 -16.07 12.08
C ASN A 60 -24.76 -15.64 11.27
N LEU A 61 -25.03 -16.30 10.14
CA LEU A 61 -26.25 -16.10 9.35
C LEU A 61 -27.49 -16.77 9.98
N GLY A 62 -27.33 -17.47 11.11
CA GLY A 62 -28.41 -18.11 11.86
C GLY A 62 -28.79 -19.50 11.32
N ILE A 63 -27.86 -20.18 10.65
CA ILE A 63 -27.99 -21.59 10.23
C ILE A 63 -27.36 -22.48 11.31
N ASP A 64 -28.19 -23.33 11.93
CA ASP A 64 -27.71 -24.38 12.82
C ASP A 64 -27.35 -25.62 11.99
N LEU A 65 -26.07 -25.96 11.89
CA LEU A 65 -25.62 -27.04 11.01
C LEU A 65 -26.15 -28.42 11.39
N GLU A 66 -26.37 -28.70 12.66
CA GLU A 66 -26.90 -30.00 13.09
C GLU A 66 -28.43 -30.06 12.92
N LYS A 67 -29.13 -28.98 13.28
CA LYS A 67 -30.61 -28.97 13.23
C LYS A 67 -31.16 -28.63 11.86
N ASP A 68 -30.65 -27.57 11.24
CA ASP A 68 -31.15 -27.07 9.96
C ASP A 68 -30.57 -27.87 8.78
N VAL A 69 -29.30 -28.29 8.87
CA VAL A 69 -28.57 -28.95 7.76
C VAL A 69 -28.35 -30.45 7.99
N LYS A 70 -28.64 -30.97 9.20
CA LYS A 70 -28.40 -32.39 9.55
C LYS A 70 -26.95 -32.80 9.27
N ALA A 71 -26.01 -31.89 9.46
CA ALA A 71 -24.62 -32.15 9.18
C ALA A 71 -24.03 -33.09 10.25
N ALA A 72 -23.18 -34.03 9.82
CA ALA A 72 -22.44 -34.87 10.74
C ALA A 72 -21.20 -34.09 11.25
N PRO A 73 -20.95 -34.05 12.57
CA PRO A 73 -19.69 -33.50 13.09
C PRO A 73 -18.50 -34.32 12.58
N PHE A 74 -17.48 -33.63 12.09
CA PHE A 74 -16.21 -34.27 11.77
C PHE A 74 -15.54 -34.75 13.06
N LYS A 75 -14.95 -35.96 13.07
CA LYS A 75 -14.19 -36.48 14.22
C LYS A 75 -12.73 -36.76 13.91
N ASN A 76 -12.45 -37.40 12.79
CA ASN A 76 -11.12 -37.82 12.37
C ASN A 76 -11.03 -37.94 10.84
N SER A 77 -9.80 -37.98 10.34
CA SER A 77 -9.55 -38.32 8.93
C SER A 77 -8.42 -39.34 8.76
N LEU A 78 -8.62 -40.22 7.79
CA LEU A 78 -7.78 -41.39 7.54
C LEU A 78 -7.50 -41.52 6.05
N GLU A 79 -6.28 -41.94 5.71
CA GLU A 79 -5.89 -42.24 4.34
C GLU A 79 -5.29 -43.63 4.26
N TYR A 80 -5.73 -44.41 3.27
CA TYR A 80 -5.32 -45.79 3.05
C TYR A 80 -4.63 -45.89 1.68
N HIS A 81 -3.43 -46.48 1.67
CA HIS A 81 -2.61 -46.64 0.46
C HIS A 81 -2.54 -48.12 0.09
N PHE A 82 -3.25 -48.53 -0.95
CA PHE A 82 -3.38 -49.94 -1.30
C PHE A 82 -2.27 -50.38 -2.23
N THR A 83 -1.42 -51.27 -1.73
CA THR A 83 -0.44 -52.05 -2.54
C THR A 83 -0.79 -53.55 -2.57
N THR A 84 -1.90 -53.94 -1.94
CA THR A 84 -2.39 -55.32 -1.84
C THR A 84 -3.92 -55.33 -1.87
N ASP A 85 -4.54 -56.49 -2.17
CA ASP A 85 -6.01 -56.64 -2.24
C ASP A 85 -6.71 -56.75 -0.87
N LYS A 86 -6.03 -56.40 0.22
CA LYS A 86 -6.59 -56.50 1.57
C LYS A 86 -7.56 -55.33 1.86
N PRO A 87 -8.60 -55.54 2.69
CA PRO A 87 -9.45 -54.45 3.16
C PRO A 87 -8.64 -53.39 3.95
N PRO A 88 -9.04 -52.11 3.91
CA PRO A 88 -8.37 -51.06 4.67
C PRO A 88 -8.37 -51.38 6.17
N LYS A 89 -7.19 -51.29 6.80
CA LYS A 89 -7.05 -51.49 8.25
C LYS A 89 -6.18 -50.38 8.84
N PHE A 90 -6.68 -49.73 9.89
CA PHE A 90 -5.92 -48.74 10.65
C PHE A 90 -5.17 -49.40 11.83
N GLY A 91 -3.96 -48.92 12.13
CA GLY A 91 -3.13 -49.41 13.25
C GLY A 91 -2.05 -50.42 12.85
N GLU A 92 -1.46 -51.11 13.84
CA GLU A 92 -0.28 -51.96 13.65
C GLU A 92 -0.51 -53.07 12.61
N GLY A 93 0.28 -53.06 11.53
CA GLY A 93 0.19 -54.00 10.41
C GLY A 93 -0.92 -53.72 9.38
N GLY A 94 -1.57 -52.57 9.44
CA GLY A 94 -2.54 -52.08 8.45
C GLY A 94 -1.93 -51.06 7.45
N ASP A 95 -2.68 -50.76 6.39
CA ASP A 95 -2.36 -49.82 5.30
C ASP A 95 -2.90 -48.39 5.52
N GLY A 96 -3.61 -48.18 6.64
CA GLY A 96 -4.19 -46.90 7.01
C GLY A 96 -3.27 -46.03 7.85
N HIS A 97 -3.20 -44.75 7.47
CA HIS A 97 -2.44 -43.70 8.14
C HIS A 97 -3.36 -42.54 8.53
N GLN A 98 -3.04 -41.84 9.62
CA GLN A 98 -3.72 -40.59 9.94
C GLN A 98 -3.25 -39.49 8.99
N ILE A 99 -4.18 -38.70 8.50
CA ILE A 99 -3.85 -37.61 7.59
C ILE A 99 -3.26 -36.44 8.40
N PRO A 100 -2.01 -36.01 8.13
CA PRO A 100 -1.33 -35.05 8.99
C PRO A 100 -2.06 -33.74 9.26
N TRP A 101 -2.88 -33.26 8.29
CA TRP A 101 -3.59 -31.98 8.34
C TRP A 101 -4.97 -32.01 9.03
N ALA A 102 -5.55 -33.19 9.27
CA ALA A 102 -6.91 -33.33 9.80
C ALA A 102 -7.08 -34.56 10.70
N ARG A 103 -6.05 -34.92 11.46
CA ARG A 103 -6.05 -36.20 12.21
C ARG A 103 -7.26 -36.29 13.15
N ARG A 104 -7.60 -35.20 13.84
CA ARG A 104 -8.74 -35.12 14.77
C ARG A 104 -9.45 -33.77 14.70
N ALA A 105 -10.72 -33.75 15.12
CA ALA A 105 -11.52 -32.52 15.20
C ALA A 105 -10.89 -31.42 16.07
N GLU A 106 -10.19 -31.83 17.15
CA GLU A 106 -9.45 -30.95 18.06
C GLU A 106 -8.28 -30.22 17.39
N ASP A 107 -7.80 -30.71 16.24
CA ASP A 107 -6.66 -30.12 15.53
C ASP A 107 -7.08 -28.90 14.67
N PHE A 108 -8.39 -28.60 14.61
CA PHE A 108 -8.92 -27.47 13.85
C PHE A 108 -9.20 -26.24 14.73
N PRO A 109 -9.02 -25.03 14.18
CA PRO A 109 -9.30 -23.76 14.88
C PRO A 109 -10.80 -23.46 15.06
N GLY A 110 -11.69 -24.46 14.96
CA GLY A 110 -13.15 -24.30 15.03
C GLY A 110 -13.90 -25.56 14.63
N LEU A 111 -15.23 -25.43 14.51
CA LEU A 111 -16.12 -26.56 14.23
C LEU A 111 -16.10 -26.94 12.74
N PHE A 112 -15.89 -28.22 12.46
CA PHE A 112 -15.91 -28.79 11.13
C PHE A 112 -17.10 -29.74 10.98
N TYR A 113 -17.92 -29.53 9.96
CA TYR A 113 -19.07 -30.36 9.66
C TYR A 113 -19.03 -31.00 8.27
N LEU A 114 -19.78 -32.09 8.12
CA LEU A 114 -19.94 -32.85 6.89
C LEU A 114 -21.41 -32.86 6.52
N ALA A 115 -21.78 -32.08 5.50
CA ALA A 115 -23.15 -31.77 5.17
C ALA A 115 -23.58 -32.47 3.88
N HIS A 116 -24.83 -32.90 3.81
CA HIS A 116 -25.42 -33.28 2.54
C HIS A 116 -25.79 -32.00 1.79
N ARG A 117 -25.37 -31.87 0.52
CA ARG A 117 -25.47 -30.60 -0.22
C ARG A 117 -26.91 -30.11 -0.35
N VAL A 118 -27.85 -31.05 -0.50
CA VAL A 118 -29.28 -30.75 -0.59
C VAL A 118 -29.83 -30.20 0.72
N ASP A 119 -29.41 -30.75 1.87
CA ASP A 119 -29.87 -30.25 3.18
C ASP A 119 -29.30 -28.85 3.46
N LEU A 120 -28.04 -28.58 3.08
CA LEU A 120 -27.45 -27.24 3.23
C LEU A 120 -28.17 -26.21 2.36
N HIS A 121 -28.43 -26.55 1.09
CA HIS A 121 -29.15 -25.70 0.16
C HIS A 121 -30.57 -25.40 0.65
N GLU A 122 -31.33 -26.43 1.06
CA GLU A 122 -32.70 -26.26 1.54
C GLU A 122 -32.74 -25.44 2.84
N ALA A 123 -31.75 -25.59 3.73
CA ALA A 123 -31.64 -24.75 4.92
C ALA A 123 -31.45 -23.27 4.57
N LEU A 124 -30.51 -22.96 3.66
CA LEU A 124 -30.28 -21.60 3.16
C LEU A 124 -31.52 -21.03 2.48
N LYS A 125 -32.09 -21.77 1.53
CA LYS A 125 -33.32 -21.39 0.81
C LYS A 125 -34.47 -21.10 1.77
N ARG A 126 -34.72 -22.00 2.73
CA ARG A 126 -35.78 -21.83 3.74
C ARG A 126 -35.55 -20.55 4.53
N LYS A 127 -34.32 -20.26 4.98
CA LYS A 127 -34.01 -19.00 5.67
C LYS A 127 -34.15 -17.79 4.75
N CYS A 128 -33.82 -17.88 3.46
CA CYS A 128 -34.01 -16.79 2.50
C CYS A 128 -35.47 -16.41 2.28
N VAL A 129 -36.37 -17.39 2.16
CA VAL A 129 -37.79 -17.13 1.81
C VAL A 129 -38.72 -17.06 3.03
N SER A 130 -38.21 -17.37 4.23
CA SER A 130 -39.01 -17.30 5.46
C SER A 130 -39.35 -15.86 5.83
N SER A 131 -40.58 -15.66 6.31
CA SER A 131 -40.99 -14.45 7.03
C SER A 131 -40.32 -14.30 8.39
N ASP A 132 -39.76 -15.39 8.92
CA ASP A 132 -39.07 -15.40 10.20
C ASP A 132 -37.58 -15.08 9.99
N GLY A 133 -37.08 -14.08 10.72
CA GLY A 133 -35.68 -13.64 10.68
C GLY A 133 -35.53 -12.15 10.30
N PRO A 134 -34.30 -11.60 10.33
CA PRO A 134 -34.07 -10.20 9.97
C PRO A 134 -34.31 -9.91 8.48
N GLY A 135 -34.91 -8.75 8.20
CA GLY A 135 -35.19 -8.24 6.84
C GLY A 135 -36.33 -8.93 6.12
N GLU A 136 -36.68 -8.41 4.94
CA GLU A 136 -37.78 -8.92 4.12
C GLU A 136 -37.46 -10.30 3.50
N PRO A 137 -38.48 -11.16 3.28
CA PRO A 137 -38.30 -12.41 2.54
C PRO A 137 -37.75 -12.18 1.14
N VAL A 138 -36.75 -12.97 0.75
CA VAL A 138 -36.16 -12.93 -0.60
C VAL A 138 -37.20 -13.37 -1.63
N SER A 139 -37.37 -12.57 -2.67
CA SER A 139 -38.17 -12.94 -3.84
C SER A 139 -37.38 -13.89 -4.73
N VAL A 140 -38.04 -14.92 -5.28
CA VAL A 140 -37.38 -15.92 -6.14
C VAL A 140 -38.08 -15.98 -7.49
N LEU A 141 -37.33 -15.68 -8.55
CA LEU A 141 -37.78 -15.73 -9.93
C LEU A 141 -37.16 -16.95 -10.63
N LEU A 142 -37.98 -17.97 -10.90
CA LEU A 142 -37.58 -19.24 -11.52
C LEU A 142 -37.77 -19.20 -13.04
N SER A 143 -37.13 -20.15 -13.74
CA SER A 143 -37.15 -20.24 -15.21
C SER A 143 -36.64 -18.96 -15.91
N SER A 144 -35.77 -18.22 -15.25
CA SER A 144 -35.28 -16.92 -15.71
C SER A 144 -33.78 -16.98 -15.93
N ARG A 145 -33.39 -17.41 -17.13
CA ARG A 145 -31.99 -17.43 -17.54
C ARG A 145 -31.51 -16.02 -17.89
N VAL A 146 -30.45 -15.56 -17.26
CA VAL A 146 -29.73 -14.33 -17.65
C VAL A 146 -28.84 -14.61 -18.85
N VAL A 147 -28.84 -13.70 -19.82
CA VAL A 147 -28.08 -13.83 -21.09
C VAL A 147 -27.20 -12.61 -21.38
N ALA A 148 -27.38 -11.48 -20.69
CA ALA A 148 -26.50 -10.32 -20.80
C ALA A 148 -26.43 -9.55 -19.47
N TRP A 149 -25.30 -8.88 -19.28
CA TRP A 149 -24.93 -8.22 -18.03
C TRP A 149 -24.53 -6.78 -18.31
N ASN A 150 -25.09 -5.83 -17.56
CA ASN A 150 -24.71 -4.44 -17.62
C ASN A 150 -24.19 -3.98 -16.24
N PRO A 151 -22.89 -3.71 -16.12
CA PRO A 151 -22.27 -3.32 -14.85
C PRO A 151 -22.88 -2.07 -14.20
N VAL A 152 -23.57 -1.21 -14.95
CA VAL A 152 -24.22 -0.02 -14.38
C VAL A 152 -25.52 -0.30 -13.62
N GLY A 153 -25.94 -1.58 -13.53
CA GLY A 153 -27.07 -1.99 -12.69
C GLY A 153 -28.23 -2.65 -13.43
N SER A 154 -28.00 -3.35 -14.55
CA SER A 154 -29.06 -4.16 -15.18
C SER A 154 -28.61 -5.54 -15.67
N ILE A 155 -29.56 -6.47 -15.80
CA ILE A 155 -29.39 -7.78 -16.43
C ILE A 155 -30.50 -8.02 -17.45
N LYS A 156 -30.20 -8.78 -18.51
CA LYS A 156 -31.17 -9.19 -19.52
C LYS A 156 -31.49 -10.67 -19.44
N LEU A 157 -32.77 -11.01 -19.40
CA LEU A 157 -33.28 -12.37 -19.40
C LEU A 157 -33.44 -12.92 -20.83
N GLN A 158 -33.41 -14.25 -20.97
CA GLN A 158 -33.54 -14.95 -22.25
C GLN A 158 -34.87 -14.65 -22.97
N ASN A 159 -35.93 -14.33 -22.23
CA ASN A 159 -37.23 -13.95 -22.79
C ASN A 159 -37.26 -12.51 -23.33
N GLY A 160 -36.20 -11.72 -23.13
CA GLY A 160 -36.06 -10.34 -23.58
C GLY A 160 -36.24 -9.29 -22.48
N ASP A 161 -36.77 -9.66 -21.31
CA ASP A 161 -36.98 -8.73 -20.19
C ASP A 161 -35.66 -8.22 -19.62
N GLU A 162 -35.66 -6.98 -19.16
CA GLU A 162 -34.51 -6.36 -18.49
C GLU A 162 -34.88 -6.01 -17.04
N LEU A 163 -34.04 -6.41 -16.10
CA LEU A 163 -34.22 -6.15 -14.68
C LEU A 163 -33.12 -5.21 -14.18
N PHE A 164 -33.48 -4.28 -13.30
CA PHE A 164 -32.58 -3.25 -12.77
C PHE A 164 -32.39 -3.41 -11.25
N ALA A 165 -31.20 -3.09 -10.76
CA ALA A 165 -30.86 -3.16 -9.35
C ALA A 165 -29.75 -2.17 -8.99
N ASP A 166 -29.68 -1.80 -7.70
CA ASP A 166 -28.59 -1.01 -7.15
C ASP A 166 -27.30 -1.83 -6.99
N LEU A 167 -27.43 -3.16 -6.90
CA LEU A 167 -26.37 -4.15 -6.84
C LEU A 167 -26.80 -5.44 -7.56
N ILE A 168 -25.91 -5.98 -8.40
CA ILE A 168 -26.08 -7.27 -9.07
C ILE A 168 -24.97 -8.22 -8.58
N VAL A 169 -25.38 -9.36 -8.03
CA VAL A 169 -24.49 -10.43 -7.59
C VAL A 169 -24.57 -11.57 -8.59
N ALA A 170 -23.51 -11.77 -9.36
CA ALA A 170 -23.36 -12.89 -10.27
C ALA A 170 -22.85 -14.12 -9.52
N ALA A 171 -23.76 -15.06 -9.25
CA ALA A 171 -23.53 -16.31 -8.55
C ALA A 171 -23.94 -17.52 -9.42
N ASP A 172 -23.83 -17.40 -10.75
CA ASP A 172 -24.32 -18.33 -11.77
C ASP A 172 -23.35 -19.48 -12.09
N GLY A 173 -22.31 -19.63 -11.28
CA GLY A 173 -21.43 -20.80 -11.24
C GLY A 173 -20.32 -20.80 -12.30
N ILE A 174 -19.68 -21.96 -12.47
CA ILE A 174 -18.47 -22.12 -13.30
C ILE A 174 -18.65 -21.77 -14.78
N HIS A 175 -19.90 -21.76 -15.27
CA HIS A 175 -20.24 -21.39 -16.64
C HIS A 175 -20.59 -19.91 -16.81
N SER A 176 -20.41 -19.11 -15.76
CA SER A 176 -20.72 -17.68 -15.78
C SER A 176 -19.99 -16.97 -16.91
N VAL A 177 -20.71 -16.10 -17.60
CA VAL A 177 -20.15 -15.15 -18.58
C VAL A 177 -20.10 -13.72 -18.03
N ALA A 178 -20.57 -13.51 -16.79
CA ALA A 178 -20.63 -12.18 -16.16
C ALA A 178 -19.25 -11.53 -16.03
N HIS A 179 -18.20 -12.33 -15.93
CA HIS A 179 -16.82 -11.86 -15.87
C HIS A 179 -16.40 -11.07 -17.13
N GLU A 180 -17.00 -11.31 -18.31
CA GLU A 180 -16.73 -10.51 -19.52
C GLU A 180 -17.18 -9.06 -19.35
N ALA A 181 -18.33 -8.83 -18.71
CA ALA A 181 -18.82 -7.50 -18.43
C ALA A 181 -17.96 -6.75 -17.40
N ILE A 182 -17.17 -7.46 -16.59
CA ILE A 182 -16.23 -6.88 -15.62
C ILE A 182 -14.86 -6.66 -16.26
N LEU A 183 -14.33 -7.65 -16.97
CA LEU A 183 -12.95 -7.67 -17.47
C LEU A 183 -12.80 -7.10 -18.88
N GLY A 184 -13.91 -6.88 -19.59
CA GLY A 184 -13.94 -6.50 -21.01
C GLY A 184 -13.54 -7.63 -21.97
N HIS A 185 -13.29 -8.85 -21.45
CA HIS A 185 -12.96 -10.03 -22.24
C HIS A 185 -13.37 -11.32 -21.51
N MET A 186 -13.60 -12.38 -22.27
CA MET A 186 -13.97 -13.70 -21.76
C MET A 186 -12.78 -14.48 -21.20
N VAL A 187 -12.96 -15.07 -20.02
CA VAL A 187 -12.04 -16.00 -19.36
C VAL A 187 -12.85 -17.24 -18.93
N PRO A 188 -13.23 -18.13 -19.86
CA PRO A 188 -14.06 -19.29 -19.53
C PRO A 188 -13.26 -20.34 -18.76
N ALA A 189 -13.92 -21.09 -17.88
CA ALA A 189 -13.32 -22.26 -17.25
C ALA A 189 -13.06 -23.37 -18.27
N THR A 190 -11.97 -24.11 -18.08
CA THR A 190 -11.52 -25.19 -18.96
C THR A 190 -11.48 -26.53 -18.22
N PRO A 191 -11.72 -27.67 -18.90
CA PRO A 191 -11.63 -28.98 -18.26
C PRO A 191 -10.19 -29.32 -17.82
N SER A 192 -10.03 -29.68 -16.54
CA SER A 192 -8.72 -30.04 -15.94
C SER A 192 -8.20 -31.43 -16.32
N GLY A 193 -9.03 -32.26 -16.96
CA GLY A 193 -8.75 -33.70 -17.17
C GLY A 193 -9.03 -34.58 -15.95
N LEU A 194 -9.49 -34.01 -14.84
CA LEU A 194 -9.98 -34.77 -13.69
C LEU A 194 -11.51 -34.93 -13.71
N THR A 195 -11.96 -36.08 -13.23
CA THR A 195 -13.39 -36.41 -13.11
C THR A 195 -13.69 -37.02 -11.76
N THR A 196 -14.95 -36.94 -11.33
CA THR A 196 -15.41 -37.57 -10.10
C THR A 196 -16.79 -38.19 -10.29
N MET A 197 -16.86 -39.52 -10.17
CA MET A 197 -18.11 -40.26 -10.09
C MET A 197 -18.63 -40.17 -8.67
N ARG A 198 -19.81 -39.57 -8.48
CA ARG A 198 -20.36 -39.31 -7.14
C ARG A 198 -21.64 -40.09 -6.91
N PHE A 199 -21.74 -40.70 -5.73
CA PHE A 199 -22.92 -41.43 -5.27
C PHE A 199 -23.03 -41.38 -3.74
N VAL A 200 -24.21 -41.69 -3.22
CA VAL A 200 -24.50 -41.69 -1.78
C VAL A 200 -25.18 -43.01 -1.42
N LEU A 201 -24.78 -43.62 -0.31
CA LEU A 201 -25.38 -44.86 0.19
C LEU A 201 -25.90 -44.67 1.61
N LYS A 202 -26.89 -45.46 2.02
CA LYS A 202 -27.33 -45.52 3.42
C LYS A 202 -26.27 -46.22 4.26
N THR A 203 -25.92 -45.65 5.41
CA THR A 203 -24.98 -46.25 6.37
C THR A 203 -25.45 -47.63 6.81
N GLU A 204 -26.75 -47.81 7.06
CA GLU A 204 -27.36 -49.10 7.44
C GLU A 204 -27.10 -50.19 6.39
N SER A 205 -27.18 -49.84 5.09
CA SER A 205 -26.95 -50.80 4.01
C SER A 205 -25.49 -51.26 3.99
N LEU A 206 -24.53 -50.37 4.26
CA LEU A 206 -23.11 -50.71 4.34
C LEU A 206 -22.80 -51.60 5.55
N LEU A 207 -23.43 -51.36 6.69
CA LEU A 207 -23.26 -52.16 7.90
C LEU A 207 -23.90 -53.56 7.79
N SER A 208 -24.98 -53.69 7.01
CA SER A 208 -25.71 -54.95 6.83
C SER A 208 -24.96 -55.97 5.96
N ASN A 209 -23.97 -55.54 5.19
CA ASN A 209 -23.14 -56.41 4.36
C ASN A 209 -21.78 -56.65 5.05
N PRO A 210 -21.45 -57.90 5.45
CA PRO A 210 -20.21 -58.20 6.19
C PRO A 210 -18.91 -57.76 5.49
N MET A 211 -18.92 -57.67 4.16
CA MET A 211 -17.76 -57.24 3.38
C MET A 211 -17.54 -55.73 3.49
N THR A 212 -18.62 -54.94 3.44
CA THR A 212 -18.55 -53.47 3.50
C THR A 212 -18.59 -52.94 4.93
N ALA A 213 -19.09 -53.70 5.89
CA ALA A 213 -19.10 -53.31 7.30
C ALA A 213 -17.70 -53.03 7.85
N GLN A 214 -16.69 -53.78 7.38
CA GLN A 214 -15.29 -53.65 7.82
C GLN A 214 -14.68 -52.27 7.55
N ILE A 215 -15.16 -51.55 6.53
CA ILE A 215 -14.66 -50.20 6.24
C ILE A 215 -15.28 -49.13 7.15
N MET A 216 -16.35 -49.47 7.89
CA MET A 216 -17.07 -48.56 8.79
C MET A 216 -16.57 -48.65 10.24
N ASP A 217 -15.59 -49.51 10.54
CA ASP A 217 -15.01 -49.69 11.87
C ASP A 217 -14.18 -48.47 12.35
N ASP A 218 -14.03 -47.46 11.50
CA ASP A 218 -13.35 -46.19 11.81
C ASP A 218 -14.23 -45.15 12.54
N GLY A 219 -15.52 -45.46 12.72
CA GLY A 219 -16.46 -44.73 13.56
C GLY A 219 -17.14 -43.53 12.89
N ASP A 220 -18.14 -42.97 13.59
CA ASP A 220 -18.90 -41.81 13.11
C ASP A 220 -18.00 -40.60 12.85
N GLY A 221 -18.39 -39.77 11.87
CA GLY A 221 -17.66 -38.53 11.56
C GLY A 221 -16.30 -38.72 10.90
N CYS A 222 -15.97 -39.94 10.43
CA CYS A 222 -14.70 -40.24 9.76
C CYS A 222 -14.68 -39.83 8.28
N PHE A 223 -13.69 -39.00 7.92
CA PHE A 223 -13.39 -38.58 6.55
C PHE A 223 -12.24 -39.40 5.98
N ALA A 224 -12.53 -40.32 5.05
CA ALA A 224 -11.58 -41.33 4.60
C ALA A 224 -11.21 -41.18 3.12
N PHE A 225 -9.90 -41.30 2.81
CA PHE A 225 -9.38 -41.42 1.46
C PHE A 225 -8.84 -42.83 1.22
N TYR A 226 -9.20 -43.40 0.07
CA TYR A 226 -8.79 -44.73 -0.37
C TYR A 226 -8.02 -44.58 -1.68
N ILE A 227 -6.71 -44.80 -1.66
CA ILE A 227 -5.80 -44.43 -2.74
C ILE A 227 -5.16 -45.67 -3.35
N ASP A 228 -5.27 -45.77 -4.68
CA ASP A 228 -4.60 -46.80 -5.48
C ASP A 228 -3.06 -46.64 -5.48
N ALA A 229 -2.33 -47.73 -5.73
CA ALA A 229 -0.87 -47.80 -5.78
C ALA A 229 -0.24 -46.75 -6.70
N ASP A 230 -0.80 -46.55 -7.90
CA ASP A 230 -0.32 -45.56 -8.88
C ASP A 230 -0.78 -44.14 -8.56
N ARG A 231 -1.58 -43.98 -7.50
CA ARG A 231 -2.18 -42.73 -7.03
C ARG A 231 -3.03 -42.03 -8.11
N LYS A 232 -3.42 -42.67 -9.20
CA LYS A 232 -4.21 -42.03 -10.28
C LYS A 232 -5.71 -42.00 -9.98
N ILE A 233 -6.16 -42.93 -9.14
CA ILE A 233 -7.55 -43.05 -8.68
C ILE A 233 -7.56 -42.95 -7.16
N TYR A 234 -8.55 -42.23 -6.63
CA TYR A 234 -8.86 -42.30 -5.21
C TYR A 234 -10.37 -42.22 -4.98
N LEU A 235 -10.83 -42.93 -3.95
CA LEU A 235 -12.20 -42.88 -3.48
C LEU A 235 -12.24 -42.10 -2.17
N LEU A 236 -13.05 -41.05 -2.13
CA LEU A 236 -13.33 -40.25 -0.94
C LEU A 236 -14.64 -40.72 -0.30
N ARG A 237 -14.64 -40.98 1.01
CA ARG A 237 -15.83 -41.32 1.80
C ARG A 237 -15.98 -40.42 3.02
N TYR A 238 -17.20 -39.95 3.29
CA TYR A 238 -17.53 -39.33 4.58
C TYR A 238 -19.04 -39.33 4.86
N PRO A 239 -19.46 -39.34 6.15
CA PRO A 239 -20.86 -39.30 6.52
C PRO A 239 -21.51 -37.94 6.27
N CYS A 240 -22.82 -37.95 6.06
CA CYS A 240 -23.69 -36.78 6.02
C CYS A 240 -25.10 -37.15 6.48
N HIS A 241 -26.01 -36.18 6.61
CA HIS A 241 -27.40 -36.41 7.06
C HIS A 241 -27.45 -37.18 8.39
N ASN A 242 -26.90 -36.60 9.47
CA ASN A 242 -26.81 -37.21 10.80
C ASN A 242 -26.13 -38.59 10.83
N ASN A 243 -25.12 -38.81 9.97
CA ASN A 243 -24.45 -40.10 9.75
C ASN A 243 -25.35 -41.19 9.15
N GLU A 244 -26.56 -40.88 8.71
CA GLU A 244 -27.47 -41.86 8.07
C GLU A 244 -27.05 -42.16 6.62
N LEU A 245 -26.32 -41.25 5.99
CA LEU A 245 -25.84 -41.36 4.61
C LEU A 245 -24.31 -41.27 4.54
N GLN A 246 -23.70 -42.04 3.65
CA GLN A 246 -22.28 -41.99 3.31
C GLN A 246 -22.11 -41.43 1.89
N ASN A 247 -21.39 -40.33 1.75
CA ASN A 247 -21.00 -39.79 0.45
C ASN A 247 -19.78 -40.54 -0.07
N PHE A 248 -19.80 -40.86 -1.35
CA PHE A 248 -18.67 -41.41 -2.09
C PHE A 248 -18.34 -40.54 -3.30
N GLY A 249 -17.05 -40.25 -3.50
CA GLY A 249 -16.52 -39.61 -4.69
C GLY A 249 -15.34 -40.39 -5.26
N ALA A 250 -15.54 -41.07 -6.38
CA ALA A 250 -14.51 -41.84 -7.08
C ALA A 250 -13.82 -40.95 -8.13
N TYR A 251 -12.68 -40.40 -7.75
CA TYR A 251 -11.88 -39.50 -8.58
C TYR A 251 -10.95 -40.27 -9.50
N GLY A 252 -10.81 -39.79 -10.74
CA GLY A 252 -9.89 -40.36 -11.72
C GLY A 252 -9.41 -39.33 -12.73
N VAL A 253 -8.37 -39.72 -13.47
CA VAL A 253 -7.84 -38.98 -14.63
C VAL A 253 -8.45 -39.56 -15.90
N THR A 254 -8.86 -38.73 -16.85
CA THR A 254 -9.33 -39.22 -18.16
C THR A 254 -8.17 -39.76 -18.99
N GLU A 255 -8.37 -40.85 -19.74
CA GLU A 255 -7.32 -41.48 -20.56
C GLU A 255 -6.63 -40.49 -21.51
N ASN A 256 -5.28 -40.53 -21.54
CA ASN A 256 -4.40 -39.88 -22.52
C ASN A 256 -4.44 -38.34 -22.60
N GLY A 257 -4.83 -37.62 -21.54
CA GLY A 257 -4.72 -36.15 -21.51
C GLY A 257 -5.52 -35.46 -22.62
N LYS A 258 -6.51 -36.13 -23.21
CA LYS A 258 -7.41 -35.52 -24.18
C LYS A 258 -8.25 -34.48 -23.45
N VAL A 259 -8.16 -33.22 -23.89
CA VAL A 259 -9.03 -32.13 -23.48
C VAL A 259 -10.48 -32.58 -23.67
N LEU A 260 -11.23 -32.67 -22.57
CA LEU A 260 -12.66 -32.95 -22.65
C LEU A 260 -13.35 -31.81 -23.41
N PRO A 261 -14.32 -32.09 -24.29
CA PRO A 261 -14.92 -31.05 -25.13
C PRO A 261 -15.79 -30.07 -24.33
N THR A 262 -16.27 -30.45 -23.13
CA THR A 262 -17.10 -29.59 -22.28
C THR A 262 -16.91 -29.91 -20.79
N LEU A 263 -17.34 -28.99 -19.92
CA LEU A 263 -17.43 -29.16 -18.46
C LEU A 263 -18.74 -29.81 -17.99
N THR A 264 -19.58 -30.28 -18.92
CA THR A 264 -20.90 -30.85 -18.58
C THR A 264 -20.72 -32.25 -17.97
N GLY A 265 -21.31 -32.49 -16.80
CA GLY A 265 -21.37 -33.82 -16.21
C GLY A 265 -22.24 -34.78 -17.04
N GLU A 266 -22.00 -36.08 -16.90
CA GLU A 266 -22.78 -37.11 -17.60
C GLU A 266 -23.17 -38.25 -16.66
N GLN A 267 -24.24 -38.98 -17.00
CA GLN A 267 -24.63 -40.19 -16.28
C GLN A 267 -23.96 -41.41 -16.94
N LEU A 268 -23.11 -42.10 -16.18
CA LEU A 268 -22.46 -43.34 -16.59
C LEU A 268 -23.11 -44.55 -15.93
N SER A 269 -22.94 -45.74 -16.52
CA SER A 269 -23.46 -46.98 -15.93
C SER A 269 -22.73 -47.34 -14.63
N ARG A 270 -23.41 -48.11 -13.77
CA ARG A 270 -22.76 -48.73 -12.60
C ARG A 270 -21.53 -49.56 -13.00
N ASP A 271 -21.54 -50.22 -14.16
CA ASP A 271 -20.38 -50.99 -14.63
C ASP A 271 -19.15 -50.11 -14.86
N ALA A 272 -19.31 -48.87 -15.34
CA ALA A 272 -18.21 -47.92 -15.48
C ALA A 272 -17.65 -47.46 -14.11
N LEU A 273 -18.52 -47.37 -13.09
CA LEU A 273 -18.08 -47.14 -11.71
C LEU A 273 -17.29 -48.34 -11.18
N LEU A 274 -17.78 -49.57 -11.43
CA LEU A 274 -17.10 -50.79 -11.01
C LEU A 274 -15.73 -50.94 -11.68
N GLU A 275 -15.62 -50.58 -12.95
CA GLU A 275 -14.34 -50.50 -13.66
C GLU A 275 -13.40 -49.48 -13.01
N ARG A 276 -13.88 -48.27 -12.69
CA ARG A 276 -13.05 -47.26 -11.99
C ARG A 276 -12.60 -47.74 -10.61
N LEU A 277 -13.44 -48.47 -9.89
CA LEU A 277 -13.12 -49.01 -8.57
C LEU A 277 -12.32 -50.32 -8.63
N SER A 278 -12.09 -50.90 -9.83
CA SER A 278 -11.45 -52.21 -9.96
C SER A 278 -9.98 -52.21 -9.51
N VAL A 279 -9.35 -51.03 -9.47
CA VAL A 279 -7.97 -50.83 -9.01
C VAL A 279 -7.85 -50.81 -7.48
N LEU A 280 -8.96 -50.69 -6.76
CA LEU A 280 -8.99 -50.73 -5.30
C LEU A 280 -9.37 -52.15 -4.83
N PRO A 281 -9.11 -52.51 -3.55
CA PRO A 281 -9.46 -53.81 -3.01
C PRO A 281 -10.94 -54.20 -3.21
N PRO A 282 -11.28 -55.50 -3.35
CA PRO A 282 -12.62 -56.01 -3.72
C PRO A 282 -13.83 -55.41 -2.97
N VAL A 283 -13.61 -54.89 -1.76
CA VAL A 283 -14.66 -54.23 -0.96
C VAL A 283 -15.22 -52.98 -1.64
N PHE A 284 -14.42 -52.25 -2.43
CA PHE A 284 -14.88 -51.03 -3.09
C PHE A 284 -15.74 -51.30 -4.31
N GLN A 285 -15.50 -52.41 -5.02
CA GLN A 285 -16.39 -52.93 -6.05
C GLN A 285 -17.71 -53.42 -5.42
N ALA A 286 -17.67 -54.03 -4.23
CA ALA A 286 -18.89 -54.37 -3.49
C ALA A 286 -19.71 -53.12 -3.13
N ILE A 287 -19.05 -52.03 -2.71
CA ILE A 287 -19.68 -50.72 -2.49
C ILE A 287 -20.27 -50.16 -3.80
N GLY A 288 -19.52 -50.22 -4.90
CA GLY A 288 -19.99 -49.77 -6.22
C GLY A 288 -21.22 -50.54 -6.70
N ASN A 289 -21.35 -51.82 -6.37
CA ASN A 289 -22.52 -52.63 -6.70
C ASN A 289 -23.79 -52.18 -5.96
N MET A 290 -23.65 -51.49 -4.83
CA MET A 290 -24.77 -50.95 -4.06
C MET A 290 -25.25 -49.60 -4.59
N ALA A 291 -24.49 -48.96 -5.49
CA ALA A 291 -24.89 -47.71 -6.13
C ALA A 291 -26.07 -47.92 -7.10
N GLU A 292 -26.74 -46.82 -7.46
CA GLU A 292 -27.78 -46.82 -8.49
C GLU A 292 -27.24 -47.30 -9.85
N ASP A 293 -28.12 -47.75 -10.74
CA ASP A 293 -27.74 -48.27 -12.07
C ASP A 293 -27.01 -47.22 -12.93
N LYS A 294 -27.17 -45.93 -12.60
CA LYS A 294 -26.43 -44.83 -13.20
C LYS A 294 -25.87 -43.91 -12.12
N VAL A 295 -24.64 -43.44 -12.33
CA VAL A 295 -23.98 -42.46 -11.45
C VAL A 295 -23.51 -41.25 -12.24
N TRP A 296 -23.52 -40.08 -11.60
CA TRP A 296 -23.04 -38.85 -12.22
C TRP A 296 -21.52 -38.78 -12.18
N ASP A 297 -20.90 -38.61 -13.34
CA ASP A 297 -19.48 -38.30 -13.51
C ASP A 297 -19.30 -36.81 -13.80
N TRP A 298 -18.86 -36.07 -12.78
CA TRP A 298 -18.65 -34.63 -12.85
C TRP A 298 -17.26 -34.32 -13.39
N LYS A 299 -17.19 -33.42 -14.37
CA LYS A 299 -15.92 -32.95 -14.95
C LYS A 299 -15.41 -31.77 -14.13
N ILE A 300 -14.16 -31.83 -13.67
CA ILE A 300 -13.57 -30.77 -12.85
C ILE A 300 -13.00 -29.70 -13.77
N GLY A 301 -13.47 -28.47 -13.63
CA GLY A 301 -12.97 -27.32 -14.36
C GLY A 301 -11.97 -26.49 -13.55
N ASP A 302 -11.18 -25.71 -14.29
CA ASP A 302 -10.21 -24.77 -13.76
C ASP A 302 -10.25 -23.47 -14.57
N ARG A 303 -9.93 -22.35 -13.92
CA ARG A 303 -9.79 -21.04 -14.53
C ARG A 303 -8.65 -20.31 -13.83
N GLU A 304 -7.85 -19.56 -14.58
CA GLU A 304 -6.88 -18.68 -13.93
C GLU A 304 -7.57 -17.65 -13.01
N PRO A 305 -6.94 -17.29 -11.88
CA PRO A 305 -7.46 -16.22 -11.03
C PRO A 305 -7.61 -14.92 -11.83
N ILE A 306 -8.77 -14.26 -11.67
CA ILE A 306 -9.06 -12.99 -12.34
C ILE A 306 -8.76 -11.81 -11.40
N PRO A 307 -8.31 -10.66 -11.93
CA PRO A 307 -7.70 -9.59 -11.12
C PRO A 307 -8.70 -8.75 -10.32
N THR A 308 -9.99 -8.84 -10.62
CA THR A 308 -11.07 -8.13 -9.95
C THR A 308 -12.36 -8.93 -10.03
N TYR A 309 -13.22 -8.84 -9.01
CA TYR A 309 -14.54 -9.47 -9.02
C TYR A 309 -15.67 -8.49 -9.27
N TYR A 310 -15.42 -7.19 -9.42
CA TYR A 310 -16.50 -6.22 -9.62
C TYR A 310 -16.21 -5.20 -10.72
N HIS A 311 -17.29 -4.64 -11.25
CA HIS A 311 -17.25 -3.40 -12.03
C HIS A 311 -18.55 -2.63 -11.77
N ASN A 312 -18.45 -1.36 -11.38
CA ASN A 312 -19.61 -0.54 -10.99
C ASN A 312 -20.51 -1.23 -9.95
N ARG A 313 -21.69 -1.71 -10.35
CA ARG A 313 -22.71 -2.35 -9.50
C ARG A 313 -22.77 -3.87 -9.66
N LEU A 314 -21.90 -4.48 -10.46
CA LEU A 314 -21.85 -5.93 -10.70
C LEU A 314 -20.69 -6.55 -9.93
N VAL A 315 -20.93 -7.63 -9.20
CA VAL A 315 -19.90 -8.41 -8.47
C VAL A 315 -20.05 -9.91 -8.71
N LEU A 316 -18.94 -10.64 -8.85
CA LEU A 316 -18.87 -12.10 -8.95
C LEU A 316 -18.68 -12.73 -7.58
N VAL A 317 -19.34 -13.87 -7.33
CA VAL A 317 -19.13 -14.69 -6.14
C VAL A 317 -19.11 -16.19 -6.47
N GLY A 318 -18.48 -16.99 -5.61
CA GLY A 318 -18.38 -18.44 -5.78
C GLY A 318 -17.69 -18.87 -7.07
N ASP A 319 -18.14 -19.96 -7.69
CA ASP A 319 -17.52 -20.49 -8.92
C ASP A 319 -17.59 -19.53 -10.13
N ALA A 320 -18.44 -18.50 -10.09
CA ALA A 320 -18.42 -17.43 -11.10
C ALA A 320 -17.17 -16.54 -10.99
N ALA A 321 -16.58 -16.47 -9.79
CA ALA A 321 -15.39 -15.68 -9.43
C ALA A 321 -14.10 -16.53 -9.31
N HIS A 322 -14.16 -17.70 -8.67
CA HIS A 322 -12.98 -18.52 -8.35
C HIS A 322 -13.27 -20.04 -8.38
N PRO A 323 -13.57 -20.62 -9.56
CA PRO A 323 -13.79 -22.06 -9.66
C PRO A 323 -12.51 -22.81 -9.30
N MET A 324 -12.60 -23.74 -8.35
CA MET A 324 -11.43 -24.44 -7.81
C MET A 324 -11.61 -25.95 -7.78
N PHE A 325 -10.50 -26.68 -7.68
CA PHE A 325 -10.55 -28.13 -7.56
C PHE A 325 -11.29 -28.49 -6.26
N PRO A 326 -12.11 -29.56 -6.24
CA PRO A 326 -12.87 -29.98 -5.07
C PRO A 326 -11.99 -30.70 -4.03
N ARG A 327 -10.89 -30.04 -3.66
CA ARG A 327 -9.93 -30.43 -2.62
C ARG A 327 -10.04 -29.45 -1.45
N GLN A 328 -9.51 -29.81 -0.29
CA GLN A 328 -9.44 -28.95 0.91
C GLN A 328 -10.80 -28.51 1.50
N GLY A 329 -11.92 -28.90 0.90
CA GLY A 329 -13.26 -28.45 1.29
C GLY A 329 -13.55 -26.98 0.97
N GLN A 330 -12.74 -26.32 0.13
CA GLN A 330 -12.74 -24.86 0.04
C GLN A 330 -13.66 -24.23 -1.01
N GLY A 331 -14.10 -24.94 -2.06
CA GLY A 331 -14.97 -24.33 -3.09
C GLY A 331 -16.27 -23.75 -2.53
N ALA A 332 -17.06 -24.60 -1.86
CA ALA A 332 -18.28 -24.16 -1.20
C ALA A 332 -17.99 -23.24 0.00
N ALA A 333 -16.88 -23.44 0.70
CA ALA A 333 -16.54 -22.64 1.86
C ALA A 333 -16.19 -21.19 1.49
N GLN A 334 -15.39 -20.97 0.44
CA GLN A 334 -15.11 -19.64 -0.10
C GLN A 334 -16.39 -19.00 -0.68
N SER A 335 -17.25 -19.79 -1.33
CA SER A 335 -18.57 -19.31 -1.79
C SER A 335 -19.45 -18.79 -0.65
N ILE A 336 -19.42 -19.45 0.51
CA ILE A 336 -20.15 -19.02 1.70
C ILE A 336 -19.51 -17.77 2.32
N GLU A 337 -18.18 -17.75 2.41
CA GLU A 337 -17.43 -16.56 2.87
C GLU A 337 -17.74 -15.34 2.00
N ASP A 338 -17.76 -15.47 0.67
CA ASP A 338 -18.07 -14.36 -0.24
C ASP A 338 -19.45 -13.75 0.06
N GLY A 339 -20.48 -14.60 0.16
CA GLY A 339 -21.83 -14.14 0.42
C GLY A 339 -21.97 -13.46 1.78
N ALA A 340 -21.31 -14.00 2.81
CA ALA A 340 -21.32 -13.43 4.15
C ALA A 340 -20.55 -12.11 4.24
N THR A 341 -19.36 -12.02 3.63
CA THR A 341 -18.57 -10.78 3.52
C THR A 341 -19.33 -9.70 2.76
N LEU A 342 -19.97 -10.04 1.65
CA LEU A 342 -20.72 -9.07 0.85
C LEU A 342 -21.90 -8.47 1.63
N GLY A 343 -22.61 -9.28 2.42
CA GLY A 343 -23.64 -8.78 3.33
C GLY A 343 -23.09 -7.72 4.28
N LEU A 344 -22.02 -8.04 5.02
CA LEU A 344 -21.40 -7.11 5.97
C LEU A 344 -20.92 -5.82 5.31
N LEU A 345 -20.29 -5.90 4.13
CA LEU A 345 -19.81 -4.72 3.42
C LEU A 345 -20.94 -3.76 3.01
N MET A 346 -22.15 -4.28 2.76
CA MET A 346 -23.32 -3.48 2.43
C MET A 346 -24.12 -3.05 3.68
N SER A 347 -23.68 -3.41 4.87
CA SER A 347 -24.28 -2.95 6.12
C SER A 347 -24.06 -1.44 6.33
N GLY A 348 -25.05 -0.79 6.96
CA GLY A 348 -24.93 0.60 7.42
C GLY A 348 -24.70 1.65 6.32
N LEU A 349 -25.02 1.33 5.06
CA LEU A 349 -24.86 2.26 3.93
C LEU A 349 -25.57 3.59 4.18
N GLN A 350 -24.90 4.70 3.86
CA GLN A 350 -25.49 6.03 3.92
C GLN A 350 -26.04 6.43 2.55
N SER A 351 -25.42 5.99 1.45
CA SER A 351 -25.88 6.26 0.09
C SER A 351 -25.76 5.06 -0.84
N LYS A 352 -26.64 5.01 -1.87
CA LYS A 352 -26.55 4.03 -2.98
C LYS A 352 -25.33 4.26 -3.89
N SER A 353 -24.69 5.42 -3.79
CA SER A 353 -23.42 5.72 -4.48
C SER A 353 -22.24 4.97 -3.86
N ASP A 354 -22.34 4.56 -2.60
CA ASP A 354 -21.22 3.93 -1.87
C ASP A 354 -21.03 2.46 -2.27
N VAL A 355 -21.97 1.87 -3.01
CA VAL A 355 -21.93 0.46 -3.45
C VAL A 355 -20.61 0.13 -4.15
N THR A 356 -20.17 0.96 -5.10
CA THR A 356 -18.90 0.75 -5.82
C THR A 356 -17.71 0.75 -4.86
N ASN A 357 -17.69 1.66 -3.87
CA ASN A 357 -16.63 1.74 -2.87
C ASN A 357 -16.65 0.52 -1.94
N ARG A 358 -17.82 0.01 -1.57
CA ARG A 358 -17.93 -1.23 -0.78
C ARG A 358 -17.48 -2.46 -1.59
N LEU A 359 -17.75 -2.48 -2.89
CA LEU A 359 -17.26 -3.55 -3.77
C LEU A 359 -15.75 -3.50 -3.99
N MET A 360 -15.12 -2.32 -3.92
CA MET A 360 -13.65 -2.21 -3.85
C MET A 360 -13.09 -2.95 -2.62
N LEU A 361 -13.69 -2.76 -1.45
CA LEU A 361 -13.30 -3.47 -0.23
C LEU A 361 -13.53 -4.99 -0.35
N ASN A 362 -14.56 -5.40 -1.08
CA ASN A 362 -14.77 -6.82 -1.38
C ASN A 362 -13.60 -7.41 -2.16
N ASP A 363 -13.08 -6.70 -3.16
CA ASP A 363 -11.92 -7.16 -3.93
C ASP A 363 -10.66 -7.28 -3.06
N GLU A 364 -10.42 -6.29 -2.19
CA GLU A 364 -9.30 -6.29 -1.25
C GLU A 364 -9.32 -7.53 -0.33
N LEU A 365 -10.50 -7.87 0.18
CA LEU A 365 -10.68 -9.02 1.08
C LEU A 365 -10.65 -10.36 0.35
N ARG A 366 -11.26 -10.43 -0.84
CA ARG A 366 -11.61 -11.70 -1.49
C ARG A 366 -10.62 -12.10 -2.57
N VAL A 367 -10.29 -11.22 -3.53
CA VAL A 367 -9.55 -11.60 -4.75
C VAL A 367 -8.22 -12.29 -4.42
N ARG A 368 -7.39 -11.68 -3.58
CA ARG A 368 -6.09 -12.28 -3.19
C ARG A 368 -6.28 -13.62 -2.47
N ARG A 369 -7.17 -13.65 -1.48
CA ARG A 369 -7.43 -14.84 -0.66
C ARG A 369 -7.92 -16.01 -1.49
N THR A 370 -8.95 -15.80 -2.32
CA THR A 370 -9.55 -16.85 -3.15
C THR A 370 -8.61 -17.28 -4.27
N SER A 371 -7.79 -16.38 -4.83
CA SER A 371 -6.73 -16.73 -5.80
C SER A 371 -5.70 -17.70 -5.19
N ILE A 372 -5.21 -17.41 -3.98
CA ILE A 372 -4.30 -18.30 -3.26
C ILE A 372 -4.95 -19.66 -3.02
N VAL A 373 -6.21 -19.70 -2.55
CA VAL A 373 -6.94 -20.94 -2.29
C VAL A 373 -7.17 -21.74 -3.58
N GLN A 374 -7.53 -21.06 -4.67
CA GLN A 374 -7.72 -21.67 -5.99
C GLN A 374 -6.44 -22.34 -6.48
N LEU A 375 -5.31 -21.64 -6.41
CA LEU A 375 -4.00 -22.18 -6.80
C LEU A 375 -3.53 -23.31 -5.87
N LEU A 376 -3.73 -23.18 -4.55
CA LEU A 376 -3.47 -24.26 -3.60
C LEU A 376 -4.29 -25.51 -3.94
N SER A 377 -5.51 -25.37 -4.44
CA SER A 377 -6.36 -26.50 -4.83
C SER A 377 -5.77 -27.33 -5.99
N ARG A 378 -4.93 -26.72 -6.85
CA ARG A 378 -4.23 -27.42 -7.94
C ARG A 378 -3.20 -28.41 -7.41
N THR A 379 -2.59 -28.11 -6.26
CA THR A 379 -1.61 -28.98 -5.60
C THR A 379 -2.28 -30.20 -4.96
N ARG A 380 -1.64 -31.38 -5.06
CA ARG A 380 -2.17 -32.60 -4.47
C ARG A 380 -1.70 -32.73 -3.02
N LEU A 381 -2.58 -32.48 -2.07
CA LEU A 381 -2.36 -32.80 -0.66
C LEU A 381 -2.26 -34.32 -0.51
N GLY A 382 -1.08 -34.80 -0.12
CA GLY A 382 -0.69 -36.22 -0.08
C GLY A 382 0.65 -36.53 -0.76
N ALA A 383 1.25 -35.58 -1.48
CA ALA A 383 2.65 -35.61 -1.92
C ALA A 383 3.59 -34.83 -0.98
N VAL A 384 3.13 -34.49 0.24
CA VAL A 384 3.66 -33.40 1.06
C VAL A 384 4.47 -33.89 2.27
N GLU A 385 5.03 -35.09 2.20
CA GLU A 385 6.06 -35.50 3.17
C GLU A 385 7.46 -34.95 2.84
N ASP A 386 7.66 -34.32 1.67
CA ASP A 386 8.98 -33.86 1.19
C ASP A 386 9.21 -32.33 1.22
N GLY A 387 8.62 -31.61 2.19
CA GLY A 387 8.82 -30.15 2.29
C GLY A 387 8.06 -29.36 1.21
N VAL A 388 7.14 -28.51 1.63
CA VAL A 388 6.28 -27.75 0.70
C VAL A 388 7.14 -26.75 -0.08
N ILE A 389 7.36 -27.01 -1.37
CA ILE A 389 7.81 -25.98 -2.31
C ILE A 389 6.55 -25.50 -3.05
N LEU A 390 6.07 -24.31 -2.69
CA LEU A 390 5.01 -23.64 -3.44
C LEU A 390 5.59 -23.10 -4.75
N PRO A 391 4.84 -23.13 -5.87
CA PRO A 391 5.26 -22.44 -7.09
C PRO A 391 5.53 -20.94 -6.83
N ASP A 392 6.51 -20.35 -7.49
CA ASP A 392 6.90 -18.95 -7.28
C ASP A 392 5.72 -17.97 -7.43
N GLU A 393 4.84 -18.22 -8.41
CA GLU A 393 3.61 -17.44 -8.64
C GLU A 393 2.70 -17.45 -7.40
N LEU A 394 2.62 -18.58 -6.69
CA LEU A 394 1.84 -18.71 -5.46
C LEU A 394 2.55 -18.08 -4.27
N VAL A 395 3.88 -18.15 -4.20
CA VAL A 395 4.70 -17.48 -3.17
C VAL A 395 4.55 -15.96 -3.26
N GLN A 396 4.55 -15.41 -4.47
CA GLN A 396 4.38 -13.97 -4.71
C GLN A 396 3.04 -13.45 -4.17
N LEU A 397 1.97 -14.24 -4.31
CA LEU A 397 0.65 -13.86 -3.79
C LEU A 397 0.59 -13.76 -2.27
N PHE A 398 1.49 -14.43 -1.52
CA PHE A 398 1.59 -14.28 -0.07
C PHE A 398 2.32 -13.01 0.37
N SER A 399 3.07 -12.33 -0.50
CA SER A 399 3.70 -11.05 -0.18
C SER A 399 2.65 -10.00 0.25
N PRO A 400 2.90 -9.18 1.29
CA PRO A 400 4.13 -9.05 2.09
C PRO A 400 4.27 -10.09 3.22
N GLU A 401 3.27 -10.93 3.45
CA GLU A 401 3.32 -11.98 4.47
C GLU A 401 4.22 -13.14 4.01
N PRO A 402 4.92 -13.82 4.93
CA PRO A 402 5.69 -15.00 4.56
C PRO A 402 4.75 -16.12 4.08
N ALA A 403 5.05 -16.69 2.91
CA ALA A 403 4.35 -17.85 2.39
C ALA A 403 4.45 -19.04 3.38
N PRO A 404 3.40 -19.87 3.50
CA PRO A 404 3.41 -20.99 4.43
C PRO A 404 4.44 -22.04 3.99
N VAL A 405 5.35 -22.41 4.89
CA VAL A 405 6.43 -23.37 4.66
C VAL A 405 6.07 -24.79 5.09
N ASN A 406 4.90 -24.98 5.70
CA ASN A 406 4.41 -26.29 6.11
C ASN A 406 2.88 -26.38 6.09
N GLN A 407 2.41 -27.62 6.19
CA GLN A 407 0.99 -27.95 6.11
C GLN A 407 0.15 -27.32 7.24
N ALA A 408 0.71 -27.15 8.43
CA ALA A 408 -0.02 -26.54 9.55
C ALA A 408 -0.32 -25.06 9.27
N GLN A 409 0.62 -24.33 8.67
CA GLN A 409 0.42 -22.95 8.25
C GLN A 409 -0.59 -22.82 7.11
N ILE A 410 -0.57 -23.72 6.12
CA ILE A 410 -1.61 -23.79 5.08
C ILE A 410 -2.97 -24.01 5.73
N THR A 411 -3.07 -24.98 6.64
CA THR A 411 -4.31 -25.32 7.35
C THR A 411 -4.86 -24.13 8.12
N LYS A 412 -3.98 -23.39 8.83
CA LYS A 412 -4.32 -22.16 9.53
C LYS A 412 -4.83 -21.08 8.56
N PHE A 413 -4.13 -20.84 7.45
CA PHE A 413 -4.54 -19.87 6.43
C PHE A 413 -5.93 -20.20 5.84
N LEU A 414 -6.18 -21.47 5.56
CA LEU A 414 -7.44 -21.94 4.99
C LEU A 414 -8.62 -21.75 5.95
N TRP A 415 -8.49 -22.19 7.20
CA TRP A 415 -9.64 -22.39 8.08
C TRP A 415 -9.73 -21.46 9.29
N SER A 416 -8.62 -20.84 9.71
CA SER A 416 -8.64 -19.90 10.85
C SER A 416 -9.14 -18.51 10.48
N TYR A 417 -9.18 -18.16 9.19
CA TYR A 417 -9.54 -16.81 8.74
C TYR A 417 -10.91 -16.38 9.26
N ASP A 418 -10.95 -15.25 9.98
CA ASP A 418 -12.18 -14.65 10.48
C ASP A 418 -12.63 -13.51 9.56
N TYR A 419 -13.60 -13.81 8.70
CA TYR A 419 -14.14 -12.83 7.76
C TYR A 419 -14.85 -11.68 8.48
N LEU A 420 -15.45 -11.90 9.67
CA LEU A 420 -16.15 -10.83 10.39
C LEU A 420 -15.16 -9.77 10.87
N GLU A 421 -14.12 -10.21 11.60
CA GLU A 421 -13.12 -9.32 12.18
C GLU A 421 -12.41 -8.52 11.08
N HIS A 422 -11.99 -9.18 10.01
CA HIS A 422 -11.28 -8.52 8.92
C HIS A 422 -12.20 -7.57 8.15
N THR A 423 -13.44 -7.99 7.83
CA THR A 423 -14.40 -7.10 7.15
C THR A 423 -14.73 -5.89 8.02
N GLN A 424 -14.95 -6.08 9.33
CA GLN A 424 -15.26 -4.98 10.24
C GLN A 424 -14.06 -4.04 10.41
N SER A 425 -12.85 -4.55 10.57
CA SER A 425 -11.63 -3.73 10.64
C SER A 425 -11.46 -2.86 9.40
N LEU A 426 -11.72 -3.42 8.22
CA LEU A 426 -11.65 -2.69 6.96
C LEU A 426 -12.77 -1.67 6.82
N LEU A 427 -13.99 -2.01 7.24
CA LEU A 427 -15.12 -1.07 7.32
C LEU A 427 -14.85 0.06 8.31
N ASP A 428 -14.29 -0.22 9.48
CA ASP A 428 -13.95 0.77 10.50
C ASP A 428 -12.84 1.69 10.01
N SER A 429 -11.83 1.15 9.33
CA SER A 429 -10.77 1.94 8.68
C SER A 429 -11.34 2.80 7.55
N TYR A 430 -12.22 2.25 6.72
CA TYR A 430 -12.94 3.01 5.69
C TYR A 430 -13.81 4.10 6.30
N VAL A 431 -14.50 3.82 7.41
CA VAL A 431 -15.34 4.77 8.16
C VAL A 431 -14.49 5.80 8.91
N LEU A 432 -13.27 5.50 9.34
CA LEU A 432 -12.34 6.51 9.88
C LEU A 432 -11.78 7.43 8.80
N VAL A 433 -11.71 6.95 7.55
CA VAL A 433 -11.33 7.74 6.37
C VAL A 433 -12.51 8.50 5.76
N THR A 434 -13.76 8.08 6.03
CA THR A 434 -14.99 8.64 5.45
C THR A 434 -15.98 9.27 6.46
N GLU A 435 -15.86 9.05 7.77
CA GLU A 435 -16.54 9.87 8.78
C GLU A 435 -15.90 11.26 8.76
N PRO A 436 -16.70 12.33 8.74
CA PRO A 436 -16.18 13.64 9.07
C PRO A 436 -15.62 13.58 10.49
N LEU A 437 -14.33 13.91 10.64
CA LEU A 437 -13.66 14.14 11.92
C LEU A 437 -14.64 14.80 12.91
N ARG A 438 -15.13 14.04 13.89
CA ARG A 438 -16.09 14.56 14.86
C ARG A 438 -15.43 15.67 15.66
N MET A 439 -16.00 16.87 15.50
CA MET A 439 -15.55 18.11 16.07
C MET A 439 -15.46 18.14 17.60
N VAL A 440 -14.51 18.93 18.08
CA VAL A 440 -14.69 19.78 19.25
C VAL A 440 -14.84 21.23 18.76
N ASN A 441 -15.98 21.85 19.08
CA ASN A 441 -16.36 23.27 18.90
C ASN A 441 -16.84 23.76 17.50
N GLY A 442 -18.12 23.51 17.20
CA GLY A 442 -19.03 24.60 16.80
C GLY A 442 -19.05 25.15 15.36
N GLY A 443 -18.52 24.49 14.33
CA GLY A 443 -18.72 24.88 12.93
C GLY A 443 -19.09 23.69 12.01
N THR A 444 -20.08 23.81 11.14
CA THR A 444 -20.56 22.71 10.28
C THR A 444 -19.41 21.91 9.62
N PRO A 445 -19.38 20.56 9.70
CA PRO A 445 -18.35 19.76 9.05
C PRO A 445 -18.41 19.94 7.53
N ILE A 446 -17.29 20.27 6.90
CA ILE A 446 -17.15 20.24 5.44
C ILE A 446 -16.40 18.96 5.11
N SER A 447 -17.11 17.90 4.73
CA SER A 447 -16.51 16.80 3.99
C SER A 447 -16.23 17.30 2.58
N TYR A 448 -14.97 17.34 2.18
CA TYR A 448 -14.65 17.55 0.79
C TYR A 448 -15.03 16.27 0.05
N GLU A 449 -15.81 16.33 -1.02
CA GLU A 449 -15.97 15.20 -1.97
C GLU A 449 -15.35 15.56 -3.33
N SER A 450 -14.59 16.66 -3.34
CA SER A 450 -14.14 17.37 -4.52
C SER A 450 -12.75 17.93 -4.26
N ASN A 451 -11.93 18.09 -5.31
CA ASN A 451 -10.62 18.76 -5.25
C ASN A 451 -10.74 20.30 -5.08
N ALA A 452 -11.92 20.90 -5.26
CA ALA A 452 -12.09 22.34 -5.11
C ALA A 452 -11.93 22.78 -3.64
N PRO A 453 -11.17 23.86 -3.36
CA PRO A 453 -11.25 24.59 -2.11
C PRO A 453 -12.64 25.21 -1.92
N VAL A 454 -12.97 25.61 -0.69
CA VAL A 454 -14.27 26.19 -0.34
C VAL A 454 -14.11 27.53 0.36
N TYR A 455 -15.06 28.43 0.12
CA TYR A 455 -15.19 29.67 0.86
C TYR A 455 -15.92 29.45 2.19
N VAL A 456 -15.40 30.04 3.26
CA VAL A 456 -15.93 30.00 4.62
C VAL A 456 -15.85 31.38 5.25
N ASP A 457 -16.59 31.59 6.34
CA ASP A 457 -16.43 32.78 7.17
C ASP A 457 -15.04 32.79 7.83
N CYS A 458 -14.40 33.95 7.81
CA CYS A 458 -13.10 34.14 8.42
C CYS A 458 -13.19 34.08 9.95
N PRO A 459 -12.25 33.42 10.65
CA PRO A 459 -12.24 33.40 12.10
C PRO A 459 -11.99 34.79 12.71
N ASP A 460 -12.77 35.11 13.75
CA ASP A 460 -12.63 36.34 14.51
C ASP A 460 -11.26 36.42 15.20
N GLY A 461 -10.61 37.59 15.12
CA GLY A 461 -9.34 37.85 15.81
C GLY A 461 -8.13 37.10 15.24
N GLN A 462 -8.26 36.46 14.07
CA GLN A 462 -7.18 35.75 13.42
C GLN A 462 -6.00 36.67 13.08
N GLN A 463 -4.79 36.29 13.52
CA GLN A 463 -3.56 36.90 13.02
C GLN A 463 -3.24 36.31 11.65
N TRP A 464 -3.39 37.12 10.60
CA TRP A 464 -3.19 36.70 9.21
C TRP A 464 -1.73 36.64 8.80
N ILE A 465 -0.92 37.57 9.30
CA ILE A 465 0.52 37.60 9.05
C ILE A 465 1.25 37.71 10.38
N ARG A 466 2.02 36.67 10.69
CA ARG A 466 2.95 36.65 11.81
C ARG A 466 4.35 37.06 11.31
N PRO A 467 5.05 37.96 12.00
CA PRO A 467 6.46 38.24 11.68
C PRO A 467 7.31 36.98 11.82
N ALA A 468 8.30 36.81 10.94
CA ALA A 468 9.32 35.76 11.01
C ALA A 468 10.32 35.99 12.16
N LYS A 469 9.83 36.06 13.39
CA LYS A 469 10.61 36.21 14.64
C LYS A 469 10.33 35.01 15.54
N GLY A 470 10.95 33.88 15.23
CA GLY A 470 10.75 32.62 15.96
C GLY A 470 9.67 31.72 15.38
N LEU A 471 9.43 30.58 16.05
CA LEU A 471 8.38 29.63 15.70
C LEU A 471 6.99 30.21 15.99
N SER A 472 5.95 29.67 15.35
CA SER A 472 4.58 29.91 15.80
C SER A 472 4.37 29.33 17.20
N PHE A 473 3.39 29.86 17.93
CA PHE A 473 3.00 29.31 19.23
C PHE A 473 2.59 27.82 19.11
N GLN A 474 1.96 27.43 18.01
CA GLN A 474 1.52 26.06 17.76
C GLN A 474 2.70 25.12 17.53
N GLU A 475 3.67 25.49 16.69
CA GLU A 475 4.89 24.71 16.49
C GLU A 475 5.71 24.62 17.78
N GLU A 476 5.89 25.73 18.51
CA GLU A 476 6.62 25.74 19.78
C GLU A 476 5.96 24.80 20.81
N ALA A 477 4.64 24.85 20.94
CA ALA A 477 3.88 23.97 21.83
C ALA A 477 4.01 22.50 21.41
N TRP A 478 3.90 22.22 20.11
CA TRP A 478 4.01 20.86 19.58
C TRP A 478 5.42 20.28 19.80
N VAL A 479 6.47 21.04 19.50
CA VAL A 479 7.87 20.65 19.73
C VAL A 479 8.13 20.37 21.21
N ARG A 480 7.57 21.20 22.10
CA ARG A 480 7.67 20.98 23.55
C ARG A 480 7.04 19.64 23.97
N GLY A 481 5.88 19.29 23.41
CA GLY A 481 5.25 17.99 23.62
C GLY A 481 6.07 16.83 23.05
N ARG A 482 6.53 16.97 21.80
CA ARG A 482 7.36 16.00 21.08
C ARG A 482 8.65 15.66 21.81
N LYS A 483 9.28 16.62 22.50
CA LYS A 483 10.51 16.35 23.28
C LYS A 483 10.37 15.24 24.32
N SER A 484 9.18 15.01 24.87
CA SER A 484 8.96 13.89 25.79
C SER A 484 9.02 12.55 25.06
N VAL A 485 8.39 12.44 23.89
CA VAL A 485 8.42 11.22 23.06
C VAL A 485 9.82 10.97 22.50
N VAL A 486 10.50 12.04 22.05
CA VAL A 486 11.89 11.96 21.57
C VAL A 486 12.81 11.50 22.68
N LEU A 487 12.65 11.96 23.92
CA LEU A 487 13.48 11.52 25.04
C LEU A 487 13.39 10.01 25.26
N ASP A 488 12.18 9.44 25.23
CA ASP A 488 11.98 8.00 25.44
C ASP A 488 12.55 7.19 24.27
N ALA A 489 12.24 7.57 23.02
CA ALA A 489 12.76 6.92 21.83
C ALA A 489 14.29 7.01 21.73
N PHE A 490 14.85 8.18 22.02
CA PHE A 490 16.28 8.44 21.94
C PHE A 490 17.04 7.73 23.07
N SER A 491 16.45 7.63 24.28
CA SER A 491 17.00 6.81 25.37
C SER A 491 17.11 5.35 24.96
N ALA A 492 16.04 4.77 24.39
CA ALA A 492 16.07 3.39 23.89
C ALA A 492 17.11 3.21 22.77
N TYR A 493 17.24 4.20 21.90
CA TYR A 493 18.28 4.23 20.87
C TYR A 493 19.70 4.21 21.45
N LEU A 494 20.02 5.11 22.37
CA LEU A 494 21.36 5.19 22.98
C LEU A 494 21.72 3.92 23.77
N GLN A 495 20.76 3.31 24.45
CA GLN A 495 20.95 2.02 25.15
C GLN A 495 21.33 0.91 24.16
N ARG A 496 20.69 0.86 22.99
CA ARG A 496 20.97 -0.13 21.95
C ARG A 496 22.33 0.07 21.31
N VAL A 497 22.67 1.31 20.99
CA VAL A 497 23.97 1.67 20.41
C VAL A 497 25.12 1.32 21.37
N ASN A 498 24.88 1.46 22.67
CA ASN A 498 25.80 1.09 23.75
C ASN A 498 27.18 1.77 23.63
N ILE A 499 27.17 3.11 23.69
CA ILE A 499 28.38 3.93 23.64
C ILE A 499 29.18 3.75 24.93
N THR A 500 30.45 3.35 24.80
CA THR A 500 31.34 3.11 25.92
C THR A 500 31.59 4.39 26.72
N GLY A 501 31.39 4.33 28.03
CA GLY A 501 31.56 5.47 28.93
C GLY A 501 30.40 6.45 28.96
N LEU A 502 29.28 6.15 28.30
CA LEU A 502 28.05 6.94 28.38
C LEU A 502 27.07 6.31 29.38
N ASP A 503 26.79 7.01 30.47
CA ASP A 503 25.72 6.65 31.40
C ASP A 503 24.38 7.21 30.90
N VAL A 504 23.62 6.39 30.16
CA VAL A 504 22.34 6.79 29.57
C VAL A 504 21.30 7.16 30.64
N PRO A 505 21.07 6.38 31.72
CA PRO A 505 20.17 6.81 32.80
C PRO A 505 20.53 8.16 33.42
N ALA A 506 21.81 8.42 33.71
CA ALA A 506 22.24 9.71 34.25
C ALA A 506 22.04 10.86 33.26
N LEU A 507 22.25 10.61 31.96
CA LEU A 507 22.00 11.60 30.91
C LEU A 507 20.50 11.92 30.79
N VAL A 508 19.65 10.90 30.75
CA VAL A 508 18.18 11.07 30.67
C VAL A 508 17.68 11.86 31.88
N ASN A 509 18.18 11.57 33.08
CA ASN A 509 17.84 12.32 34.28
C ASN A 509 18.28 13.80 34.18
N ALA A 510 19.46 14.06 33.62
CA ALA A 510 19.92 15.43 33.37
C ALA A 510 19.06 16.15 32.32
N MET A 511 18.60 15.48 31.27
CA MET A 511 17.67 16.07 30.29
C MET A 511 16.33 16.44 30.95
N LYS A 512 15.76 15.52 31.76
CA LYS A 512 14.51 15.75 32.50
C LYS A 512 14.62 16.90 33.49
N SER A 513 15.72 16.99 34.23
CA SER A 513 15.91 18.05 35.24
C SER A 513 16.00 19.45 34.63
N HIS A 514 16.26 19.56 33.33
CA HIS A 514 16.32 20.82 32.60
C HIS A 514 15.07 21.05 31.73
N ASN A 515 13.91 20.55 32.16
CA ASN A 515 12.63 20.67 31.44
C ASN A 515 12.73 20.21 29.97
N ASN A 516 13.43 19.07 29.76
CA ASN A 516 13.72 18.49 28.45
C ASN A 516 14.50 19.43 27.49
N SER A 517 15.11 20.52 27.96
CA SER A 517 15.85 21.44 27.09
C SER A 517 17.10 20.80 26.47
N GLY A 518 17.70 19.81 27.17
CA GLY A 518 18.81 18.99 26.68
C GLY A 518 18.41 17.82 25.78
N VAL A 519 17.12 17.61 25.48
CA VAL A 519 16.67 16.62 24.49
C VAL A 519 17.00 17.15 23.09
N PRO A 520 17.66 16.36 22.22
CA PRO A 520 18.09 16.85 20.91
C PRO A 520 16.92 17.15 19.98
N VAL A 521 17.07 18.16 19.15
CA VAL A 521 16.24 18.35 17.95
C VAL A 521 16.94 17.64 16.80
N ILE A 522 16.52 16.40 16.52
CA ILE A 522 17.02 15.60 15.41
C ILE A 522 16.12 15.82 14.20
N SER A 523 16.71 16.06 13.03
CA SER A 523 15.95 16.28 11.80
C SER A 523 16.49 15.45 10.65
N MET A 524 15.65 15.18 9.65
CA MET A 524 16.08 14.61 8.37
C MET A 524 15.73 15.54 7.21
N ALA A 525 16.64 15.71 6.26
CA ALA A 525 16.44 16.40 5.00
C ALA A 525 16.55 15.39 3.85
N ILE A 526 15.45 15.18 3.12
CA ILE A 526 15.38 14.26 1.98
C ILE A 526 15.42 15.10 0.70
N SER A 527 16.46 14.91 -0.09
CA SER A 527 16.70 15.69 -1.30
C SER A 527 15.64 15.47 -2.39
N GLY A 528 15.62 16.38 -3.35
CA GLY A 528 14.97 16.14 -4.62
C GLY A 528 15.63 15.04 -5.46
N GLY A 529 14.93 14.57 -6.49
CA GLY A 529 15.41 13.49 -7.35
C GLY A 529 14.35 12.50 -7.82
N GLY A 530 13.08 12.92 -7.91
CA GLY A 530 11.97 12.05 -8.35
C GLY A 530 11.89 10.73 -7.59
N TRP A 531 11.51 9.65 -8.28
CA TRP A 531 11.36 8.30 -7.69
C TRP A 531 12.68 7.75 -7.15
N LEU A 532 13.81 8.15 -7.75
CA LEU A 532 15.13 7.79 -7.26
C LEU A 532 15.34 8.22 -5.81
N SER A 533 15.17 9.52 -5.53
CA SER A 533 15.34 10.03 -4.16
C SER A 533 14.22 9.54 -3.23
N ALA A 534 12.97 9.44 -3.72
CA ALA A 534 11.85 8.95 -2.93
C ALA A 534 12.10 7.53 -2.41
N ASN A 535 12.32 6.56 -3.30
CA ASN A 535 12.44 5.15 -2.93
C ASN A 535 13.69 4.87 -2.10
N THR A 536 14.82 5.46 -2.48
CA THR A 536 16.06 5.29 -1.72
C THR A 536 16.01 6.01 -0.37
N GLY A 537 15.34 7.16 -0.30
CA GLY A 537 15.12 7.92 0.93
C GLY A 537 14.24 7.18 1.93
N VAL A 538 13.21 6.48 1.45
CA VAL A 538 12.42 5.55 2.27
C VAL A 538 13.28 4.39 2.79
N GLY A 539 14.19 3.87 1.96
CA GLY A 539 15.18 2.89 2.41
C GLY A 539 16.06 3.39 3.56
N VAL A 540 16.48 4.66 3.54
CA VAL A 540 17.23 5.28 4.65
C VAL A 540 16.35 5.49 5.88
N LEU A 541 15.09 5.89 5.72
CA LEU A 541 14.13 5.98 6.81
C LEU A 541 13.92 4.60 7.47
N ARG A 542 13.84 3.52 6.67
CA ARG A 542 13.74 2.13 7.13
C ARG A 542 14.93 1.72 7.98
N ALA A 543 16.13 2.13 7.59
CA ALA A 543 17.36 1.88 8.34
C ALA A 543 17.36 2.52 9.74
N PHE A 544 16.52 3.53 9.96
CA PHE A 544 16.37 4.23 11.23
C PHE A 544 15.09 3.86 11.98
N ASP A 545 14.25 2.98 11.44
CA ASP A 545 12.96 2.63 12.03
C ASP A 545 13.10 1.52 13.09
N ALA A 546 12.77 1.81 14.35
CA ALA A 546 12.79 0.81 15.43
C ALA A 546 11.77 -0.32 15.27
N ARG A 547 10.79 -0.18 14.36
CA ARG A 547 9.80 -1.22 14.05
C ARG A 547 10.36 -2.28 13.10
N PHE A 548 11.56 -2.08 12.57
CA PHE A 548 12.19 -3.00 11.65
C PHE A 548 13.33 -3.80 12.32
N PRO A 549 13.25 -5.14 12.36
CA PRO A 549 14.25 -5.97 13.04
C PRO A 549 15.70 -5.75 12.58
N ASP A 550 15.97 -5.69 11.28
CA ASP A 550 17.35 -5.53 10.81
C ASP A 550 17.94 -4.18 11.25
N ALA A 551 17.12 -3.12 11.32
CA ALA A 551 17.55 -1.82 11.85
C ALA A 551 17.88 -1.89 13.35
N ILE A 552 17.16 -2.71 14.11
CA ILE A 552 17.47 -2.99 15.52
C ILE A 552 18.77 -3.78 15.64
N ASP A 553 18.97 -4.80 14.81
CA ASP A 553 20.16 -5.65 14.81
C ASP A 553 21.43 -4.86 14.45
N GLN A 554 21.32 -3.96 13.48
CA GLN A 554 22.39 -3.01 13.10
C GLN A 554 22.49 -1.80 14.03
N ARG A 555 21.65 -1.74 15.08
CA ARG A 555 21.64 -0.70 16.13
C ARG A 555 21.38 0.72 15.64
N THR A 556 20.81 0.88 14.45
CA THR A 556 20.43 2.19 13.87
C THR A 556 18.95 2.52 14.08
N GLY A 557 18.11 1.50 14.33
CA GLY A 557 16.67 1.65 14.56
C GLY A 557 16.35 2.52 15.78
N GLY A 558 15.35 3.39 15.70
CA GLY A 558 14.93 4.31 16.76
C GLY A 558 15.32 5.76 16.51
N LEU A 559 16.21 6.03 15.56
CA LEU A 559 16.50 7.39 15.13
C LEU A 559 15.28 8.03 14.45
N LEU A 560 14.51 7.30 13.64
CA LEU A 560 13.28 7.81 13.03
C LEU A 560 12.27 8.27 14.09
N GLN A 561 12.06 7.44 15.12
CA GLN A 561 11.18 7.80 16.25
C GLN A 561 11.72 8.98 17.06
N SER A 562 13.04 9.21 17.04
CA SER A 562 13.70 10.32 17.72
C SER A 562 13.74 11.62 16.90
N MET A 563 13.29 11.61 15.64
CA MET A 563 13.24 12.82 14.81
C MET A 563 12.14 13.78 15.29
N THR A 564 12.48 15.06 15.39
CA THR A 564 11.51 16.15 15.58
C THR A 564 10.92 16.58 14.24
N TYR A 565 11.75 16.68 13.20
CA TYR A 565 11.34 17.13 11.87
C TYR A 565 11.81 16.19 10.76
N VAL A 566 10.98 16.05 9.72
CA VAL A 566 11.39 15.48 8.44
C VAL A 566 11.03 16.49 7.36
N ALA A 567 12.04 16.99 6.65
CA ALA A 567 11.89 17.92 5.56
C ALA A 567 12.09 17.22 4.21
N GLY A 568 11.16 17.44 3.28
CA GLY A 568 11.17 16.85 1.95
C GLY A 568 11.04 17.89 0.86
N LEU A 569 11.77 17.69 -0.23
CA LEU A 569 11.72 18.54 -1.42
C LEU A 569 11.76 17.69 -2.68
N SER A 570 11.00 18.08 -3.71
CA SER A 570 10.85 17.33 -4.95
C SER A 570 10.52 15.85 -4.67
N GLY A 571 11.23 14.89 -5.25
CA GLY A 571 11.07 13.46 -4.91
C GLY A 571 11.10 13.15 -3.41
N GLY A 572 11.88 13.87 -2.59
CA GLY A 572 11.90 13.70 -1.14
C GLY A 572 10.64 14.22 -0.41
N ALA A 573 9.83 15.05 -1.06
CA ALA A 573 8.53 15.48 -0.54
C ALA A 573 7.52 14.31 -0.49
N TRP A 574 7.65 13.33 -1.38
CA TRP A 574 6.75 12.18 -1.45
C TRP A 574 6.79 11.32 -0.18
N PRO A 575 7.93 10.76 0.27
CA PRO A 575 8.00 10.05 1.54
C PRO A 575 7.68 10.91 2.75
N THR A 576 8.00 12.20 2.71
CA THR A 576 7.67 13.13 3.79
C THR A 576 6.16 13.31 3.93
N MET A 577 5.45 13.44 2.81
CA MET A 577 3.99 13.53 2.77
C MET A 577 3.34 12.22 3.18
N SER A 578 3.80 11.08 2.65
CA SER A 578 3.20 9.79 2.98
C SER A 578 3.38 9.45 4.46
N LEU A 579 4.58 9.64 5.02
CA LEU A 579 4.82 9.42 6.46
C LEU A 579 3.85 10.20 7.34
N ALA A 580 3.53 11.45 6.99
CA ALA A 580 2.61 12.26 7.76
C ALA A 580 1.14 11.85 7.53
N THR A 581 0.73 11.73 6.28
CA THR A 581 -0.68 11.56 5.89
C THR A 581 -1.21 10.15 6.10
N TYR A 582 -0.36 9.13 6.03
CA TYR A 582 -0.69 7.76 6.45
C TYR A 582 -0.62 7.58 7.97
N ASN A 583 -0.57 8.67 8.75
CA ASN A 583 -0.51 8.65 10.21
C ASN A 583 0.72 7.87 10.74
N PHE A 584 1.88 8.04 10.10
CA PHE A 584 3.19 7.48 10.50
C PHE A 584 3.24 5.94 10.59
N PRO A 585 2.96 5.23 9.46
CA PRO A 585 3.02 3.77 9.40
C PRO A 585 4.46 3.26 9.53
N SER A 586 4.65 1.94 9.62
CA SER A 586 5.98 1.38 9.42
C SER A 586 6.44 1.61 7.98
N ILE A 587 7.76 1.65 7.76
CA ILE A 587 8.26 1.89 6.40
C ILE A 587 7.87 0.76 5.42
N ASN A 588 7.78 -0.48 5.90
CA ASN A 588 7.34 -1.59 5.05
C ASN A 588 5.86 -1.44 4.66
N ASP A 589 5.00 -1.06 5.60
CA ASP A 589 3.58 -0.82 5.31
C ASP A 589 3.42 0.36 4.34
N LEU A 590 4.20 1.43 4.52
CA LEU A 590 4.21 2.58 3.62
C LEU A 590 4.56 2.18 2.17
N VAL A 591 5.62 1.40 1.98
CA VAL A 591 6.03 0.93 0.64
C VAL A 591 5.01 -0.04 0.05
N ALA A 592 4.37 -0.87 0.88
CA ALA A 592 3.30 -1.76 0.45
C ALA A 592 2.08 -0.96 -0.05
N ASP A 593 1.69 0.09 0.69
CA ASP A 593 0.60 1.00 0.33
C ASP A 593 0.88 1.78 -0.96
N TRP A 594 2.15 2.16 -1.18
CA TRP A 594 2.56 2.85 -2.42
C TRP A 594 2.37 2.02 -3.67
N ARG A 595 2.38 0.69 -3.58
CA ARG A 595 2.25 -0.21 -4.74
C ARG A 595 3.16 0.22 -5.91
N PRO A 596 4.49 0.21 -5.72
CA PRO A 596 5.46 0.68 -6.72
C PRO A 596 5.48 -0.22 -7.98
N ASP A 597 4.78 -1.35 -7.95
CA ASP A 597 4.56 -2.24 -9.09
C ASP A 597 3.59 -1.69 -10.14
N ILE A 598 2.84 -0.63 -9.81
CA ILE A 598 1.84 -0.01 -10.69
C ILE A 598 2.43 1.25 -11.35
N ASP A 599 2.49 1.26 -12.69
CA ASP A 599 2.70 2.51 -13.44
C ASP A 599 1.45 3.38 -13.35
N ARG A 600 1.60 4.65 -12.94
CA ARG A 600 0.50 5.60 -12.74
C ARG A 600 0.54 6.80 -13.66
N LEU A 601 1.61 6.98 -14.43
CA LEU A 601 1.85 8.20 -15.19
C LEU A 601 1.95 7.96 -16.69
N ILE A 602 2.55 6.84 -17.11
CA ILE A 602 2.82 6.58 -18.52
C ILE A 602 1.77 5.65 -19.10
N ASN A 603 1.55 4.49 -18.47
CA ASN A 603 0.57 3.47 -18.88
C ASN A 603 -0.28 2.97 -17.71
N PRO A 604 -1.16 3.82 -17.13
CA PRO A 604 -1.97 3.44 -15.98
C PRO A 604 -2.96 2.31 -16.32
N PRO A 605 -3.05 1.25 -15.48
CA PRO A 605 -4.09 0.25 -15.63
C PRO A 605 -5.46 0.87 -15.32
N ASN A 606 -6.34 0.93 -16.33
CA ASN A 606 -7.63 1.64 -16.30
C ASN A 606 -8.64 1.15 -15.24
N ASN A 607 -8.33 0.12 -14.45
CA ASN A 607 -9.22 -0.54 -13.51
C ASN A 607 -8.70 -0.57 -12.05
N SER A 608 -7.57 0.08 -11.75
CA SER A 608 -7.02 0.09 -10.40
C SER A 608 -7.45 1.32 -9.61
N ILE A 609 -7.87 1.13 -8.35
CA ILE A 609 -8.19 2.23 -7.42
C ILE A 609 -6.96 3.09 -7.09
N TYR A 610 -5.77 2.55 -7.37
CA TYR A 610 -4.47 3.19 -7.20
C TYR A 610 -3.96 3.87 -8.48
N ALA A 611 -4.67 3.74 -9.61
CA ALA A 611 -4.24 4.31 -10.88
C ALA A 611 -4.78 5.74 -11.08
N ALA A 612 -3.91 6.64 -11.53
CA ALA A 612 -4.28 7.99 -11.88
C ALA A 612 -4.82 8.03 -13.33
N ASN A 613 -6.14 8.13 -13.49
CA ASN A 613 -6.76 8.24 -14.81
C ASN A 613 -6.71 9.70 -15.29
N ALA A 614 -6.15 9.96 -16.48
CA ALA A 614 -6.03 11.31 -17.03
C ALA A 614 -7.35 12.11 -17.03
N THR A 615 -8.48 11.48 -17.38
CA THR A 615 -9.81 12.12 -17.32
C THR A 615 -10.16 12.52 -15.89
N SER A 616 -9.89 11.67 -14.89
CA SER A 616 -10.16 11.99 -13.48
C SER A 616 -9.28 13.15 -12.98
N LEU A 617 -7.99 13.16 -13.36
CA LEU A 617 -7.06 14.22 -13.00
C LEU A 617 -7.48 15.57 -13.59
N PHE A 618 -7.82 15.61 -14.88
CA PHE A 618 -8.33 16.82 -15.51
C PHE A 618 -9.69 17.26 -14.94
N THR A 619 -10.55 16.31 -14.55
CA THR A 619 -11.81 16.64 -13.88
C THR A 619 -11.56 17.32 -12.53
N ASP A 620 -10.64 16.80 -11.71
CA ASP A 620 -10.25 17.41 -10.44
C ASP A 620 -9.72 18.84 -10.61
N VAL A 621 -8.91 19.08 -11.66
CA VAL A 621 -8.37 20.40 -11.99
C VAL A 621 -9.48 21.34 -12.47
N ALA A 622 -10.33 20.89 -13.41
CA ALA A 622 -11.43 21.67 -13.94
C ALA A 622 -12.44 22.08 -12.86
N ILE A 623 -12.72 21.20 -11.88
CA ILE A 623 -13.61 21.52 -10.75
C ILE A 623 -13.01 22.63 -9.88
N LYS A 624 -11.70 22.60 -9.61
CA LYS A 624 -11.01 23.68 -8.88
C LYS A 624 -11.08 25.01 -9.63
N GLN A 625 -10.89 24.98 -10.95
CA GLN A 625 -11.01 26.19 -11.80
C GLN A 625 -12.44 26.73 -11.81
N ALA A 626 -13.45 25.85 -11.97
CA ALA A 626 -14.86 26.23 -11.98
C ALA A 626 -15.31 26.83 -10.63
N ALA A 627 -14.65 26.47 -9.53
CA ALA A 627 -14.84 27.07 -8.22
C ALA A 627 -14.17 28.47 -8.06
N GLY A 628 -13.49 28.97 -9.10
CA GLY A 628 -12.90 30.30 -9.14
C GLY A 628 -11.44 30.38 -8.66
N PHE A 629 -10.77 29.23 -8.50
CA PHE A 629 -9.38 29.19 -8.06
C PHE A 629 -8.43 28.99 -9.24
N ASN A 630 -7.22 29.57 -9.13
CA ASN A 630 -6.18 29.38 -10.13
C ASN A 630 -5.76 27.92 -10.21
N VAL A 631 -5.51 27.45 -11.43
CA VAL A 631 -5.01 26.10 -11.71
C VAL A 631 -3.90 26.15 -12.74
N SER A 632 -3.01 25.18 -12.69
CA SER A 632 -1.95 25.01 -13.68
C SER A 632 -1.54 23.55 -13.83
N VAL A 633 -0.54 23.26 -14.67
CA VAL A 633 0.01 21.90 -14.81
C VAL A 633 0.49 21.34 -13.47
N ALA A 634 0.91 22.20 -12.55
CA ALA A 634 1.28 21.79 -11.19
C ALA A 634 0.12 21.06 -10.49
N ASP A 635 -1.12 21.55 -10.60
CA ASP A 635 -2.28 20.88 -10.01
C ASP A 635 -2.48 19.46 -10.58
N TYR A 636 -2.33 19.30 -11.90
CA TYR A 636 -2.43 17.98 -12.55
C TYR A 636 -1.36 17.01 -12.03
N LEU A 637 -0.10 17.45 -11.97
CA LEU A 637 1.00 16.62 -11.47
C LEU A 637 0.84 16.31 -9.98
N GLY A 638 0.42 17.28 -9.18
CA GLY A 638 0.15 17.10 -7.76
C GLY A 638 -0.92 16.04 -7.50
N ARG A 639 -1.99 16.03 -8.31
CA ARG A 639 -3.02 14.97 -8.26
C ARG A 639 -2.44 13.63 -8.68
N ALA A 640 -1.66 13.57 -9.77
CA ALA A 640 -1.07 12.33 -10.24
C ALA A 640 -0.13 11.69 -9.19
N PHE A 641 0.73 12.48 -8.55
CA PHE A 641 1.61 12.00 -7.48
C PHE A 641 0.83 11.55 -6.24
N ALA A 642 -0.30 12.18 -5.95
CA ALA A 642 -1.10 11.85 -4.77
C ALA A 642 -1.70 10.43 -4.82
N TYR A 643 -1.97 9.87 -6.00
CA TYR A 643 -2.43 8.48 -6.16
C TYR A 643 -1.41 7.43 -5.69
N GLU A 644 -0.13 7.78 -5.63
CA GLU A 644 0.92 6.91 -5.08
C GLU A 644 1.23 7.28 -3.63
N PHE A 645 1.38 8.58 -3.35
CA PHE A 645 2.02 9.07 -2.13
C PHE A 645 1.07 9.61 -1.06
N THR A 646 -0.25 9.50 -1.24
CA THR A 646 -1.24 9.88 -0.22
C THR A 646 -2.28 8.76 -0.03
N PRO A 647 -2.92 8.67 1.15
CA PRO A 647 -3.89 7.61 1.45
C PRO A 647 -5.04 7.53 0.45
N PRO A 648 -5.50 6.32 0.05
CA PRO A 648 -6.69 6.16 -0.79
C PRO A 648 -7.98 6.53 -0.02
N PRO A 649 -9.13 6.67 -0.70
CA PRO A 649 -9.32 6.57 -2.15
C PRO A 649 -9.00 7.87 -2.91
N HIS A 650 -8.95 7.77 -4.24
CA HIS A 650 -8.78 8.91 -5.16
C HIS A 650 -7.55 9.78 -4.87
N GLY A 651 -6.41 9.17 -4.57
CA GLY A 651 -5.17 9.90 -4.24
C GLY A 651 -5.38 10.94 -3.15
N GLY A 652 -5.99 10.53 -2.03
CA GLY A 652 -6.15 11.36 -0.84
C GLY A 652 -6.86 12.67 -1.10
N ILE A 653 -7.93 12.66 -1.91
CA ILE A 653 -8.60 13.90 -2.32
C ILE A 653 -8.94 14.79 -1.12
N ASN A 654 -9.29 14.22 0.02
CA ASN A 654 -9.66 14.94 1.26
C ASN A 654 -8.52 15.24 2.22
N VAL A 655 -7.32 14.76 1.92
CA VAL A 655 -6.17 14.92 2.77
C VAL A 655 -5.63 16.33 2.58
N THR A 656 -5.49 17.08 3.66
CA THR A 656 -4.83 18.40 3.67
C THR A 656 -3.60 18.37 4.58
N LEU A 657 -2.63 19.24 4.31
CA LEU A 657 -1.46 19.36 5.17
C LEU A 657 -1.83 19.90 6.56
N SER A 658 -2.76 20.85 6.63
CA SER A 658 -3.29 21.31 7.92
C SER A 658 -4.08 20.24 8.68
N GLY A 659 -4.69 19.27 7.97
CA GLY A 659 -5.41 18.14 8.56
C GLY A 659 -4.51 17.13 9.27
N VAL A 660 -3.20 17.12 8.98
CA VAL A 660 -2.22 16.30 9.72
C VAL A 660 -2.27 16.59 11.23
N ARG A 661 -2.65 17.82 11.62
CA ARG A 661 -2.81 18.23 13.03
C ARG A 661 -3.87 17.41 13.78
N ASP A 662 -4.82 16.83 13.07
CA ASP A 662 -5.94 16.08 13.63
C ASP A 662 -5.65 14.57 13.71
N LEU A 663 -4.54 14.11 13.12
CA LEU A 663 -4.15 12.71 13.16
C LEU A 663 -3.64 12.32 14.54
N SER A 664 -4.00 11.11 14.98
CA SER A 664 -3.69 10.63 16.33
C SER A 664 -2.19 10.65 16.64
N ASN A 665 -1.34 10.25 15.69
CA ASN A 665 0.11 10.21 15.90
C ASN A 665 0.76 11.61 15.87
N PHE A 666 0.07 12.62 15.36
CA PHE A 666 0.53 13.99 15.43
C PHE A 666 0.10 14.63 16.75
N GLN A 667 -1.14 14.43 17.18
CA GLN A 667 -1.68 14.93 18.45
C GLN A 667 -0.95 14.35 19.66
N ASN A 668 -0.59 13.06 19.62
CA ASN A 668 0.19 12.41 20.67
C ASN A 668 1.71 12.60 20.51
N PHE A 669 2.14 13.41 19.53
CA PHE A 669 3.53 13.69 19.21
C PHE A 669 4.37 12.45 18.88
N SER A 670 3.80 11.38 18.29
CA SER A 670 4.51 10.14 17.93
C SER A 670 5.19 10.16 16.57
N MET A 671 4.73 11.00 15.64
CA MET A 671 5.38 11.23 14.35
C MET A 671 6.28 12.48 14.36
N PRO A 672 7.32 12.56 13.53
CA PRO A 672 8.03 13.82 13.27
C PRO A 672 7.13 14.78 12.49
N MET A 673 7.31 16.10 12.69
CA MET A 673 6.55 17.09 11.93
C MET A 673 7.07 17.18 10.49
N PRO A 674 6.20 17.04 9.47
CA PRO A 674 6.59 17.20 8.07
C PRO A 674 6.83 18.66 7.74
N ILE A 675 7.86 18.94 6.95
CA ILE A 675 8.14 20.27 6.39
C ILE A 675 8.40 20.13 4.89
N PHE A 676 7.81 21.02 4.10
CA PHE A 676 8.06 21.11 2.67
C PHE A 676 8.61 22.48 2.30
N GLN A 677 9.28 22.54 1.16
CA GLN A 677 9.91 23.74 0.63
C GLN A 677 9.44 23.99 -0.80
N ALA A 678 9.14 25.25 -1.11
CA ALA A 678 8.95 25.75 -2.46
C ALA A 678 9.77 27.03 -2.65
N VAL A 679 10.06 27.39 -3.89
CA VAL A 679 10.76 28.65 -4.21
C VAL A 679 9.81 29.62 -4.88
N ARG A 680 9.90 30.90 -4.48
CA ARG A 680 9.13 31.97 -5.10
C ARG A 680 9.80 32.44 -6.39
N LEU A 681 8.98 32.61 -7.42
CA LEU A 681 9.34 33.25 -8.68
C LEU A 681 9.02 34.74 -8.67
N THR A 682 9.77 35.49 -9.45
CA THR A 682 9.68 36.94 -9.62
C THR A 682 9.90 37.34 -11.08
N ASP A 683 9.44 38.55 -11.45
CA ASP A 683 9.63 39.06 -12.81
C ASP A 683 11.12 39.30 -13.18
N ASP A 684 12.00 39.33 -12.18
CA ASP A 684 13.45 39.50 -12.34
C ASP A 684 14.18 38.18 -12.67
N ASP A 685 13.50 37.04 -12.54
CA ASP A 685 14.06 35.72 -12.82
C ASP A 685 14.36 35.52 -14.31
N VAL A 686 15.43 34.76 -14.61
CA VAL A 686 15.84 34.54 -16.00
C VAL A 686 14.80 33.69 -16.71
N LYS A 687 14.42 34.09 -17.93
CA LYS A 687 13.49 33.32 -18.76
C LYS A 687 14.23 32.47 -19.80
N PHE A 688 13.88 31.19 -19.86
CA PHE A 688 14.28 30.29 -20.93
C PHE A 688 13.04 29.76 -21.63
N TYR A 689 12.95 29.94 -22.95
CA TYR A 689 11.76 29.59 -23.73
C TYR A 689 10.44 30.16 -23.15
N GLY A 690 10.50 31.36 -22.56
CA GLY A 690 9.33 32.03 -21.97
C GLY A 690 9.00 31.64 -20.53
N VAL A 691 9.79 30.77 -19.91
CA VAL A 691 9.57 30.21 -18.56
C VAL A 691 10.64 30.77 -17.60
N GLU A 692 10.22 31.44 -16.52
CA GLU A 692 11.06 31.85 -15.39
C GLU A 692 11.77 30.68 -14.70
N VAL A 693 13.00 30.96 -14.25
CA VAL A 693 13.89 30.04 -13.54
C VAL A 693 14.49 30.76 -12.34
N PRO A 694 14.33 30.23 -11.11
CA PRO A 694 14.71 30.92 -9.89
C PRO A 694 16.24 31.03 -9.76
N TYR A 695 16.71 32.16 -9.25
CA TYR A 695 18.10 32.30 -8.81
C TYR A 695 18.37 31.54 -7.51
N SER A 696 19.65 31.26 -7.24
CA SER A 696 20.03 30.56 -6.01
C SER A 696 19.75 31.32 -4.72
N ASN A 697 19.58 32.65 -4.76
CA ASN A 697 19.23 33.48 -3.60
C ASN A 697 17.72 33.79 -3.51
N SER A 698 16.89 33.04 -4.21
CA SER A 698 15.44 33.23 -4.20
C SER A 698 14.84 33.04 -2.80
N SER A 699 13.65 33.61 -2.60
CA SER A 699 12.96 33.44 -1.31
C SER A 699 12.37 32.04 -1.22
N ILE A 700 12.79 31.32 -0.18
CA ILE A 700 12.28 29.98 0.13
C ILE A 700 11.00 30.11 0.96
N PHE A 701 9.95 29.45 0.50
CA PHE A 701 8.71 29.26 1.25
C PHE A 701 8.74 27.92 1.96
N GLU A 702 8.52 27.95 3.26
CA GLU A 702 8.37 26.79 4.13
C GLU A 702 6.87 26.48 4.26
N LEU A 703 6.50 25.21 4.16
CA LEU A 703 5.13 24.73 4.27
C LEU A 703 5.07 23.71 5.42
N THR A 704 4.27 23.98 6.44
CA THR A 704 4.09 23.10 7.62
C THR A 704 2.61 22.87 7.89
N PRO A 705 2.23 21.87 8.71
CA PRO A 705 0.83 21.70 9.14
C PRO A 705 0.21 22.94 9.81
N PHE A 706 1.03 23.86 10.36
CA PHE A 706 0.54 25.04 11.08
C PHE A 706 0.48 26.29 10.19
N GLU A 707 1.57 26.60 9.51
CA GLU A 707 1.73 27.84 8.75
C GLU A 707 2.56 27.63 7.47
N TYR A 708 2.41 28.55 6.52
CA TYR A 708 3.31 28.69 5.38
C TYR A 708 3.83 30.12 5.28
N GLY A 709 5.02 30.27 4.70
CA GLY A 709 5.63 31.58 4.54
C GLY A 709 7.15 31.50 4.44
N SER A 710 7.82 32.62 4.67
CA SER A 710 9.26 32.72 4.50
C SER A 710 9.92 33.40 5.69
N SER A 711 10.99 32.77 6.21
CA SER A 711 11.82 33.32 7.29
C SER A 711 12.66 34.53 6.82
N THR A 712 13.18 34.46 5.59
CA THR A 712 14.12 35.41 4.99
C THR A 712 13.86 35.48 3.49
N GLY A 713 13.80 36.71 2.96
CA GLY A 713 13.52 36.95 1.54
C GLY A 713 14.73 37.52 0.80
N SER A 714 14.69 37.46 -0.53
CA SER A 714 15.59 38.24 -1.38
C SER A 714 15.28 39.74 -1.24
N ALA A 715 16.21 40.59 -1.69
CA ALA A 715 16.07 42.04 -1.55
C ALA A 715 14.75 42.52 -2.17
N GLY A 716 13.96 43.25 -1.37
CA GLY A 716 12.65 43.71 -1.77
C GLY A 716 11.48 42.83 -1.32
N LEU A 717 11.70 41.57 -0.91
CA LEU A 717 10.58 40.68 -0.58
C LEU A 717 10.19 40.71 0.91
N ALA A 718 8.88 40.62 1.17
CA ALA A 718 8.30 40.52 2.49
C ALA A 718 8.55 39.13 3.09
N THR A 719 8.69 39.10 4.42
CA THR A 719 8.90 37.87 5.19
C THR A 719 7.90 37.79 6.33
N GLY A 720 7.52 36.58 6.69
CA GLY A 720 6.47 36.28 7.65
C GLY A 720 5.81 34.95 7.34
N PHE A 721 4.80 34.62 8.13
CA PHE A 721 4.05 33.37 8.04
C PHE A 721 2.57 33.63 8.17
N THR A 722 1.78 32.78 7.54
CA THR A 722 0.32 32.83 7.54
C THR A 722 -0.24 31.41 7.73
N PRO A 723 -1.43 31.24 8.35
CA PRO A 723 -1.96 29.91 8.67
C PRO A 723 -2.14 29.02 7.44
N MET A 724 -1.66 27.76 7.51
CA MET A 724 -1.73 26.78 6.42
C MET A 724 -3.17 26.50 5.98
N GLU A 725 -4.06 26.34 6.97
CA GLU A 725 -5.48 26.04 6.77
C GLU A 725 -6.21 27.07 5.87
N PHE A 726 -5.67 28.30 5.79
CA PHE A 726 -6.28 29.41 5.06
C PHE A 726 -5.45 29.87 3.84
N MET A 727 -4.56 29.02 3.31
CA MET A 727 -3.61 29.34 2.23
C MET A 727 -4.20 30.03 0.98
N GLY A 728 -5.47 29.77 0.66
CA GLY A 728 -6.14 30.38 -0.50
C GLY A 728 -6.78 31.75 -0.22
N THR A 729 -6.66 32.30 0.99
CA THR A 729 -7.38 33.52 1.39
C THR A 729 -6.69 34.77 0.84
N GLU A 730 -7.47 35.65 0.20
CA GLU A 730 -6.96 36.94 -0.29
C GLU A 730 -6.74 37.94 0.86
N LEU A 731 -5.50 38.40 0.97
CA LEU A 731 -5.09 39.44 1.91
C LEU A 731 -4.66 40.70 1.15
N ARG A 732 -4.86 41.86 1.75
CA ARG A 732 -4.27 43.13 1.31
C ARG A 732 -3.82 43.94 2.51
N ASN A 733 -2.57 44.39 2.49
CA ASN A 733 -1.93 45.10 3.61
C ASN A 733 -2.05 44.33 4.96
N GLY A 734 -2.02 43.00 4.90
CA GLY A 734 -2.14 42.13 6.08
C GLY A 734 -3.56 41.96 6.64
N THR A 735 -4.59 42.35 5.89
CA THR A 735 -6.00 42.21 6.27
C THR A 735 -6.79 41.48 5.19
N VAL A 736 -7.79 40.68 5.57
CA VAL A 736 -8.67 39.99 4.63
C VAL A 736 -9.44 40.99 3.76
N THR A 737 -9.53 40.72 2.46
CA THR A 737 -10.27 41.58 1.52
C THR A 737 -11.77 41.44 1.68
N ASN A 738 -12.24 40.24 2.05
CA ASN A 738 -13.63 39.93 2.36
C ASN A 738 -13.72 38.94 3.54
N SER A 739 -14.32 39.37 4.65
CA SER A 739 -14.40 38.57 5.88
C SER A 739 -15.34 37.36 5.81
N SER A 740 -16.21 37.27 4.79
CA SER A 740 -17.07 36.10 4.57
C SER A 740 -16.51 35.15 3.48
N ALA A 741 -15.26 35.32 3.08
CA ALA A 741 -14.66 34.60 1.95
C ALA A 741 -13.21 34.14 2.24
N CYS A 742 -12.98 33.63 3.45
CA CYS A 742 -11.75 32.87 3.72
C CYS A 742 -11.79 31.53 3.01
N VAL A 743 -10.63 30.97 2.67
CA VAL A 743 -10.57 29.76 1.85
C VAL A 743 -9.99 28.61 2.65
N ARG A 744 -10.69 27.46 2.69
CA ARG A 744 -10.21 26.20 3.26
C ARG A 744 -10.07 25.13 2.19
N GLY A 745 -9.19 24.16 2.43
CA GLY A 745 -8.94 23.05 1.50
C GLY A 745 -8.12 23.44 0.28
N TYR A 746 -7.47 24.62 0.29
CA TYR A 746 -6.46 24.98 -0.72
C TYR A 746 -5.15 24.20 -0.49
N ASP A 747 -4.88 23.86 0.77
CA ASP A 747 -3.71 23.12 1.24
C ASP A 747 -3.86 21.59 1.14
N ARG A 748 -4.66 21.11 0.17
CA ARG A 748 -4.73 19.67 -0.12
C ARG A 748 -3.32 19.10 -0.30
N ALA A 749 -3.10 17.90 0.21
CA ALA A 749 -1.81 17.23 0.14
C ALA A 749 -1.31 17.16 -1.31
N SER A 750 -2.19 16.89 -2.28
CA SER A 750 -1.86 16.94 -3.71
C SER A 750 -1.37 18.31 -4.18
N PHE A 751 -1.97 19.40 -3.72
CA PHE A 751 -1.52 20.75 -4.07
C PHE A 751 -0.19 21.07 -3.39
N ILE A 752 0.01 20.70 -2.13
CA ILE A 752 1.31 20.87 -1.44
C ILE A 752 2.41 20.06 -2.14
N LEU A 753 2.11 18.83 -2.56
CA LEU A 753 3.03 18.03 -3.39
C LEU A 753 3.35 18.72 -4.72
N SER A 754 2.40 19.42 -5.34
CA SER A 754 2.68 20.22 -6.53
C SER A 754 3.64 21.38 -6.26
N LEU A 755 3.50 22.07 -5.13
CA LEU A 755 4.41 23.16 -4.76
C LEU A 755 5.82 22.64 -4.48
N ALA A 756 5.92 21.50 -3.80
CA ALA A 756 7.18 20.95 -3.36
C ALA A 756 7.89 20.13 -4.47
N ALA A 757 7.15 19.58 -5.44
CA ALA A 757 7.68 18.61 -6.41
C ALA A 757 7.24 18.80 -7.87
N GLY A 758 6.44 19.82 -8.16
CA GLY A 758 5.96 20.14 -9.51
C GLY A 758 7.00 20.86 -10.37
N ALA A 759 8.13 20.21 -10.65
CA ALA A 759 9.23 20.74 -11.49
C ALA A 759 8.92 20.76 -13.00
N PHE A 760 7.68 21.11 -13.38
CA PHE A 760 7.22 21.03 -14.78
C PHE A 760 7.92 22.02 -15.69
N ASN A 761 8.20 23.22 -15.20
CA ASN A 761 9.00 24.23 -15.90
C ASN A 761 10.40 23.69 -16.27
N PHE A 762 11.03 22.91 -15.39
CA PHE A 762 12.28 22.21 -15.73
C PHE A 762 12.08 21.16 -16.83
N TRP A 763 10.99 20.37 -16.77
CA TRP A 763 10.68 19.38 -17.82
C TRP A 763 10.46 20.05 -19.18
N TYR A 764 9.75 21.18 -19.20
CA TYR A 764 9.51 21.97 -20.39
C TYR A 764 10.80 22.49 -21.02
N ILE A 765 11.68 23.11 -20.24
CA ILE A 765 12.95 23.62 -20.76
C ILE A 765 13.87 22.48 -21.22
N GLY A 766 13.91 21.36 -20.48
CA GLY A 766 14.64 20.16 -20.88
C GLY A 766 14.19 19.63 -22.24
N ALA A 767 12.88 19.54 -22.45
CA ALA A 767 12.29 19.10 -23.72
C ALA A 767 12.59 20.08 -24.87
N LYS A 768 12.40 21.39 -24.66
CA LYS A 768 12.64 22.43 -25.69
C LYS A 768 14.11 22.62 -26.06
N SER A 769 15.00 22.42 -25.10
CA SER A 769 16.44 22.45 -25.34
C SER A 769 17.00 21.13 -25.88
N ASN A 770 16.19 20.10 -26.08
CA ASN A 770 16.65 18.75 -26.46
C ASN A 770 17.74 18.22 -25.50
N GLY A 771 17.58 18.50 -24.20
CA GLY A 771 18.50 18.06 -23.15
C GLY A 771 19.85 18.78 -23.12
N THR A 772 19.98 19.94 -23.78
CA THR A 772 21.27 20.68 -23.90
C THR A 772 21.41 21.84 -22.91
N LEU A 773 20.31 22.45 -22.44
CA LEU A 773 20.39 23.48 -21.41
C LEU A 773 20.49 22.82 -20.04
N ALA A 774 21.70 22.81 -19.50
CA ALA A 774 22.03 22.24 -18.21
C ALA A 774 22.46 23.28 -17.16
N GLN A 775 22.27 24.59 -17.42
CA GLN A 775 22.57 25.67 -16.47
C GLN A 775 21.46 25.86 -15.42
N PHE A 776 20.97 24.78 -14.84
CA PHE A 776 20.07 24.88 -13.70
C PHE A 776 20.86 24.66 -12.41
N PRO A 777 20.70 25.54 -11.41
CA PRO A 777 21.35 25.42 -10.11
C PRO A 777 21.20 24.03 -9.46
N LYS A 778 20.13 23.29 -9.79
CA LYS A 778 19.90 21.90 -9.36
C LYS A 778 21.08 20.96 -9.65
N ARG A 779 21.95 21.24 -10.65
CA ARG A 779 22.94 20.27 -11.16
C ARG A 779 24.31 20.75 -11.65
N SER A 780 24.68 22.04 -11.63
CA SER A 780 26.08 22.48 -11.79
C SER A 780 26.27 23.99 -11.58
N LEU A 781 27.25 24.39 -10.75
CA LEU A 781 27.78 25.76 -10.73
C LEU A 781 29.25 25.85 -11.18
N THR A 782 29.89 24.74 -11.55
CA THR A 782 31.37 24.68 -11.52
C THR A 782 32.06 24.29 -12.84
N THR A 783 31.37 24.06 -13.96
CA THR A 783 32.09 23.79 -15.23
C THR A 783 31.48 24.48 -16.45
N ALA A 784 32.23 25.42 -17.02
CA ALA A 784 31.97 26.13 -18.27
C ALA A 784 32.24 25.27 -19.53
N HIS A 785 32.05 23.95 -19.47
CA HIS A 785 32.24 23.05 -20.61
C HIS A 785 30.92 22.75 -21.32
N SER A 786 31.00 22.51 -22.63
CA SER A 786 29.89 22.00 -23.42
C SER A 786 29.43 20.66 -22.83
N LEU A 787 28.29 20.66 -22.15
CA LEU A 787 27.74 19.46 -21.54
C LEU A 787 27.19 18.54 -22.65
N GLY A 788 27.45 17.25 -22.53
CA GLY A 788 26.89 16.25 -23.44
C GLY A 788 25.35 16.25 -23.38
N LYS A 789 24.71 15.92 -24.49
CA LYS A 789 23.25 15.76 -24.59
C LYS A 789 22.77 14.80 -23.50
N ARG A 790 21.83 15.23 -22.65
CA ARG A 790 21.14 14.34 -21.71
C ARG A 790 19.94 13.71 -22.41
N ASP A 791 19.60 12.48 -22.03
CA ASP A 791 18.38 11.85 -22.52
C ASP A 791 17.18 12.70 -22.12
N VAL A 792 16.39 13.08 -23.13
CA VAL A 792 15.15 13.82 -22.95
C VAL A 792 14.12 12.81 -22.48
N ILE A 793 13.85 12.80 -21.18
CA ILE A 793 13.00 11.80 -20.52
C ILE A 793 11.52 11.97 -20.90
N PHE A 794 11.08 13.20 -21.16
CA PHE A 794 9.75 13.49 -21.71
C PHE A 794 9.84 13.93 -23.17
N PRO A 795 9.28 13.16 -24.11
CA PRO A 795 9.17 13.61 -25.50
C PRO A 795 8.53 15.01 -25.55
N ALA A 796 9.11 15.90 -26.37
CA ALA A 796 8.57 17.25 -26.51
C ALA A 796 7.09 17.28 -26.92
N ALA A 797 6.60 16.21 -27.57
CA ALA A 797 5.19 16.04 -27.91
C ALA A 797 4.28 15.91 -26.67
N GLU A 798 4.69 15.18 -25.64
CA GLU A 798 3.88 14.97 -24.42
C GLU A 798 3.78 16.26 -23.60
N VAL A 799 4.92 16.94 -23.42
CA VAL A 799 4.97 18.24 -22.74
C VAL A 799 4.09 19.26 -23.47
N ASN A 800 4.18 19.33 -24.80
CA ASN A 800 3.35 20.25 -25.57
C ASN A 800 1.88 19.87 -25.49
N GLY A 801 1.54 18.59 -25.59
CA GLY A 801 0.16 18.12 -25.48
C GLY A 801 -0.48 18.48 -24.15
N LEU A 802 0.27 18.39 -23.05
CA LEU A 802 -0.23 18.80 -21.72
C LEU A 802 -0.46 20.32 -21.64
N VAL A 803 0.46 21.13 -22.17
CA VAL A 803 0.28 22.59 -22.24
C VAL A 803 -0.91 22.96 -23.12
N GLU A 804 -1.01 22.35 -24.31
CA GLU A 804 -2.09 22.56 -25.27
C GLU A 804 -3.46 22.19 -24.67
N ALA A 805 -3.54 21.10 -23.88
CA ALA A 805 -4.77 20.73 -23.17
C ALA A 805 -5.21 21.82 -22.17
N PHE A 806 -4.28 22.38 -21.39
CA PHE A 806 -4.61 23.49 -20.49
C PHE A 806 -5.00 24.78 -21.24
N GLU A 807 -4.32 25.09 -22.34
CA GLU A 807 -4.64 26.26 -23.15
C GLU A 807 -6.01 26.13 -23.84
N GLN A 808 -6.33 24.94 -24.39
CA GLN A 808 -7.55 24.71 -25.16
C GLN A 808 -8.76 24.40 -24.28
N ASP A 809 -8.62 23.51 -23.29
CA ASP A 809 -9.74 23.01 -22.50
C ASP A 809 -10.06 23.91 -21.31
N LEU A 810 -9.07 24.62 -20.76
CA LEU A 810 -9.22 25.51 -19.60
C LEU A 810 -9.04 26.99 -19.94
N ASN A 811 -8.77 27.34 -21.20
CA ASN A 811 -8.60 28.72 -21.70
C ASN A 811 -7.57 29.53 -20.89
N LEU A 812 -6.43 28.90 -20.60
CA LEU A 812 -5.32 29.51 -19.86
C LEU A 812 -4.24 30.04 -20.80
N SER A 813 -3.54 31.10 -20.40
CA SER A 813 -2.36 31.54 -21.14
C SER A 813 -1.18 30.61 -20.87
N PHE A 814 -0.21 30.56 -21.79
CA PHE A 814 1.04 29.80 -21.60
C PHE A 814 1.65 30.01 -20.20
N THR A 815 1.77 31.27 -19.76
CA THR A 815 2.35 31.60 -18.44
C THR A 815 1.52 31.06 -17.28
N ASP A 816 0.18 31.10 -17.37
CA ASP A 816 -0.71 30.58 -16.32
C ASP A 816 -0.61 29.04 -16.20
N THR A 817 -0.25 28.34 -17.28
CA THR A 817 -0.10 26.87 -17.25
C THR A 817 1.16 26.40 -16.52
N MET A 818 2.21 27.23 -16.41
CA MET A 818 3.56 26.78 -16.02
C MET A 818 3.75 26.60 -14.51
N TYR A 819 3.10 27.42 -13.69
CA TYR A 819 3.41 27.55 -12.26
C TYR A 819 2.20 27.40 -11.37
N ALA A 820 2.42 26.93 -10.15
CA ALA A 820 1.39 27.03 -9.13
C ALA A 820 1.27 28.49 -8.67
N THR A 821 0.11 29.10 -8.93
CA THR A 821 -0.18 30.48 -8.50
C THR A 821 -1.28 30.48 -7.45
N LEU A 822 -1.06 31.21 -6.37
CA LEU A 822 -2.01 31.40 -5.27
C LEU A 822 -2.04 32.87 -4.82
N PRO A 823 -3.05 33.30 -4.05
CA PRO A 823 -3.05 34.64 -3.46
C PRO A 823 -1.81 34.88 -2.61
N ASN A 824 -1.16 36.04 -2.80
CA ASN A 824 0.01 36.41 -2.02
C ASN A 824 -0.43 36.90 -0.64
N PRO A 825 -0.10 36.21 0.46
CA PRO A 825 -0.49 36.65 1.79
C PRO A 825 0.12 38.02 2.15
N PHE A 826 1.19 38.43 1.48
CA PHE A 826 1.86 39.71 1.73
C PHE A 826 1.40 40.84 0.82
N ALA A 827 0.41 40.63 -0.06
CA ALA A 827 0.02 41.60 -1.07
C ALA A 827 -0.21 43.03 -0.51
N GLY A 828 0.37 44.01 -1.19
CA GLY A 828 0.30 45.43 -0.80
C GLY A 828 1.27 45.85 0.32
N LEU A 829 1.91 44.92 1.02
CA LEU A 829 2.94 45.27 2.00
C LEU A 829 4.15 45.90 1.30
N PRO A 830 4.77 46.93 1.89
CA PRO A 830 5.96 47.55 1.33
C PRO A 830 7.13 46.58 1.32
N TYR A 831 7.94 46.68 0.27
CA TYR A 831 9.18 45.95 0.16
C TYR A 831 10.13 46.25 1.33
N ARG A 832 10.88 45.23 1.76
CA ARG A 832 11.84 45.36 2.86
C ARG A 832 13.19 45.92 2.39
N GLY A 833 13.98 46.45 3.33
CA GLY A 833 15.37 46.84 3.07
C GLY A 833 15.54 48.13 2.26
N GLY A 834 14.51 48.99 2.20
CA GLY A 834 14.59 50.29 1.51
C GLY A 834 14.34 50.23 0.00
N VAL A 835 13.99 49.06 -0.55
CA VAL A 835 13.56 48.91 -1.95
C VAL A 835 12.19 49.60 -2.13
N LYS A 836 12.02 50.34 -3.22
CA LYS A 836 10.73 50.99 -3.55
C LYS A 836 9.78 49.97 -4.18
N GLY A 837 8.54 49.90 -3.69
CA GLY A 837 7.50 49.04 -4.24
C GLY A 837 6.69 48.33 -3.15
N THR A 838 5.75 47.51 -3.58
CA THR A 838 4.88 46.69 -2.72
C THR A 838 4.71 45.30 -3.30
N GLU A 839 4.48 44.33 -2.43
CA GLU A 839 4.20 42.94 -2.79
C GLU A 839 3.02 42.80 -3.77
N PRO A 840 3.16 41.98 -4.83
CA PRO A 840 2.11 41.75 -5.83
C PRO A 840 0.93 40.97 -5.23
N PRO A 841 -0.25 41.00 -5.89
CA PRO A 841 -1.45 40.31 -5.42
C PRO A 841 -1.36 38.78 -5.46
N SER A 842 -0.55 38.22 -6.36
CA SER A 842 -0.37 36.79 -6.54
C SER A 842 1.06 36.36 -6.23
N LEU A 843 1.18 35.10 -5.82
CA LEU A 843 2.43 34.42 -5.53
C LEU A 843 2.56 33.23 -6.48
N SER A 844 3.63 33.20 -7.27
CA SER A 844 3.99 32.06 -8.10
C SER A 844 5.10 31.27 -7.43
N LEU A 845 4.88 29.97 -7.27
CA LEU A 845 5.80 29.05 -6.63
C LEU A 845 6.20 27.94 -7.60
N ALA A 846 7.45 27.49 -7.49
CA ALA A 846 8.01 26.35 -8.20
C ALA A 846 8.68 25.38 -7.22
N ASP A 847 9.05 24.20 -7.72
CA ASP A 847 9.83 23.21 -6.97
C ASP A 847 11.11 23.86 -6.43
N GLY A 848 11.26 23.85 -5.10
CA GLY A 848 12.38 24.50 -4.42
C GLY A 848 13.75 23.94 -4.80
N SER A 849 13.86 22.77 -5.43
CA SER A 849 15.14 22.21 -5.87
C SER A 849 15.74 22.96 -7.06
N GLU A 850 14.96 23.81 -7.71
CA GLU A 850 15.38 24.53 -8.92
C GLU A 850 16.29 25.72 -8.64
N ASP A 851 16.30 26.25 -7.41
CA ASP A 851 17.24 27.28 -6.95
C ASP A 851 18.65 26.73 -6.67
N GLY A 852 18.80 25.40 -6.74
CA GLY A 852 20.07 24.69 -6.57
C GLY A 852 20.34 24.19 -5.17
N GLN A 853 19.37 24.32 -4.27
CA GLN A 853 19.39 23.75 -2.93
C GLN A 853 18.43 22.56 -2.89
N ALA A 854 18.80 21.46 -3.56
CA ALA A 854 17.92 20.29 -3.64
C ALA A 854 17.72 19.55 -2.29
N LEU A 855 18.52 19.87 -1.27
CA LEU A 855 18.32 19.42 0.11
C LEU A 855 17.57 20.50 0.91
N PRO A 856 16.41 20.19 1.52
CA PRO A 856 15.57 21.18 2.21
C PRO A 856 16.11 21.55 3.61
N PHE A 857 17.35 22.06 3.68
CA PHE A 857 17.96 22.49 4.94
C PHE A 857 17.37 23.79 5.47
N TRP A 858 16.92 24.68 4.58
CA TRP A 858 16.50 26.04 4.93
C TRP A 858 15.53 26.12 6.11
N PRO A 859 14.43 25.34 6.15
CA PRO A 859 13.58 25.30 7.34
C PRO A 859 14.33 24.76 8.57
N LEU A 860 15.13 23.69 8.42
CA LEU A 860 15.77 23.01 9.55
C LEU A 860 16.86 23.84 10.23
N ILE A 861 17.48 24.78 9.52
CA ILE A 861 18.61 25.59 10.00
C ILE A 861 18.18 26.96 10.53
N GLN A 862 16.86 27.22 10.60
CA GLN A 862 16.37 28.44 11.23
C GLN A 862 16.78 28.44 12.72
N PRO A 863 17.41 29.52 13.24
CA PRO A 863 17.90 29.57 14.62
C PRO A 863 16.85 29.22 15.67
N ALA A 864 15.58 29.50 15.37
CA ALA A 864 14.44 29.23 16.23
C ALA A 864 14.15 27.73 16.42
N ARG A 865 14.50 26.87 15.46
CA ARG A 865 14.31 25.41 15.56
C ARG A 865 15.41 24.72 16.35
N GLN A 866 16.57 25.37 16.51
CA GLN A 866 17.70 24.88 17.32
C GLN A 866 18.10 23.43 16.99
N SER A 867 18.14 23.08 15.70
CA SER A 867 18.52 21.75 15.24
C SER A 867 19.91 21.37 15.76
N ASP A 868 19.99 20.17 16.34
CA ASP A 868 21.21 19.65 16.95
C ASP A 868 21.96 18.72 16.00
N PHE A 869 21.19 17.86 15.32
CA PHE A 869 21.69 16.85 14.42
C PHE A 869 20.75 16.76 13.21
N ILE A 870 21.31 16.89 12.00
CA ILE A 870 20.56 16.76 10.75
C ILE A 870 21.13 15.60 9.95
N ILE A 871 20.26 14.67 9.58
CA ILE A 871 20.56 13.60 8.64
C ILE A 871 20.19 14.10 7.24
N ALA A 872 21.15 14.18 6.33
CA ALA A 872 20.93 14.63 4.96
C ALA A 872 21.03 13.44 4.00
N TRP A 873 19.95 13.15 3.28
CA TRP A 873 19.91 12.14 2.22
C TRP A 873 19.93 12.81 0.84
N ASP A 874 21.07 12.74 0.15
CA ASP A 874 21.26 13.31 -1.18
C ASP A 874 21.27 12.24 -2.28
N ASN A 875 20.25 12.23 -3.13
CA ASN A 875 20.17 11.33 -4.28
C ASN A 875 19.49 11.99 -5.49
N ASN A 876 20.10 13.08 -5.97
CA ASN A 876 19.59 13.94 -7.04
C ASN A 876 20.36 13.81 -8.38
N GLY A 877 21.31 12.88 -8.48
CA GLY A 877 22.13 12.61 -9.67
C GLY A 877 22.73 13.86 -10.32
N ASP A 878 23.86 14.34 -9.79
CA ASP A 878 24.49 15.61 -10.19
C ASP A 878 25.77 15.43 -11.04
N GLN A 879 26.37 14.23 -11.10
CA GLN A 879 27.59 13.97 -11.88
C GLN A 879 27.35 13.11 -13.13
N ALA A 880 27.64 13.68 -14.30
CA ALA A 880 27.70 12.93 -15.55
C ALA A 880 29.00 12.08 -15.65
N PRO A 881 28.98 10.96 -16.40
CA PRO A 881 27.83 10.40 -17.11
C PRO A 881 26.92 9.52 -16.24
N PHE A 882 27.40 9.00 -15.11
CA PHE A 882 26.77 7.92 -14.35
C PHE A 882 25.67 8.34 -13.36
N GLN A 883 25.40 9.65 -13.23
CA GLN A 883 24.33 10.21 -12.37
C GLN A 883 24.49 9.89 -10.87
N TRP A 884 25.73 9.75 -10.38
CA TRP A 884 26.01 9.72 -8.94
C TRP A 884 26.11 11.13 -8.35
N ASN A 885 26.06 11.24 -7.02
CA ASN A 885 26.21 12.50 -6.29
C ASN A 885 27.67 12.95 -6.14
N ASN A 886 27.93 14.25 -6.16
CA ASN A 886 29.25 14.85 -6.02
C ASN A 886 29.37 15.89 -4.88
N GLY A 887 28.28 16.13 -4.15
CA GLY A 887 28.23 17.09 -3.03
C GLY A 887 27.81 18.51 -3.40
N THR A 888 27.38 18.75 -4.64
CA THR A 888 26.95 20.09 -5.09
C THR A 888 25.78 20.65 -4.29
N ASN A 889 24.76 19.84 -3.97
CA ASN A 889 23.54 20.34 -3.32
C ASN A 889 23.78 20.83 -1.88
N ILE A 890 24.54 20.07 -1.09
CA ILE A 890 24.89 20.46 0.28
C ILE A 890 25.85 21.66 0.28
N TYR A 891 26.78 21.74 -0.69
CA TYR A 891 27.65 22.90 -0.85
C TYR A 891 26.85 24.18 -1.16
N ASN A 892 25.88 24.11 -2.08
CA ASN A 892 25.02 25.24 -2.42
C ASN A 892 24.22 25.73 -1.21
N SER A 893 23.69 24.79 -0.41
CA SER A 893 22.98 25.10 0.83
C SER A 893 23.88 25.84 1.83
N TYR A 894 25.14 25.42 1.95
CA TYR A 894 26.14 26.13 2.77
C TYR A 894 26.40 27.56 2.28
N ILE A 895 26.59 27.77 0.97
CA ILE A 895 26.82 29.10 0.42
C ILE A 895 25.65 30.04 0.75
N GLN A 896 24.42 29.55 0.68
CA GLN A 896 23.25 30.35 1.05
C GLN A 896 23.14 30.58 2.56
N ALA A 897 23.33 29.53 3.38
CA ALA A 897 23.35 29.70 4.83
C ALA A 897 24.38 30.74 5.28
N ARG A 898 25.59 30.70 4.69
CA ARG A 898 26.65 31.68 4.94
C ARG A 898 26.25 33.09 4.52
N ARG A 899 25.60 33.26 3.37
CA ARG A 899 25.13 34.58 2.87
C ARG A 899 24.17 35.25 3.84
N TYR A 900 23.30 34.47 4.49
CA TYR A 900 22.29 34.96 5.42
C TYR A 900 22.68 34.82 6.90
N SER A 901 23.94 34.44 7.18
CA SER A 901 24.45 34.21 8.53
C SER A 901 23.61 33.21 9.34
N LEU A 902 23.06 32.19 8.68
CA LEU A 902 22.31 31.11 9.32
C LEU A 902 23.29 30.05 9.89
N PRO A 903 22.97 29.43 11.03
CA PRO A 903 23.80 28.41 11.66
C PRO A 903 23.86 27.14 10.79
N PHE A 904 25.04 26.86 10.23
CA PHE A 904 25.29 25.73 9.35
C PHE A 904 26.77 25.34 9.40
N PRO A 905 27.13 24.06 9.22
CA PRO A 905 28.52 23.70 9.03
C PRO A 905 29.11 24.30 7.74
N GLU A 906 30.41 24.55 7.76
CA GLU A 906 31.20 24.81 6.56
C GLU A 906 31.28 23.53 5.73
N ILE A 907 31.07 23.66 4.42
CA ILE A 907 31.06 22.53 3.48
C ILE A 907 32.12 22.79 2.40
N PRO A 908 33.04 21.84 2.14
CA PRO A 908 34.05 22.02 1.10
C PRO A 908 33.42 21.88 -0.30
N PRO A 909 34.08 22.41 -1.36
CA PRO A 909 33.57 22.31 -2.72
C PRO A 909 33.52 20.84 -3.22
N PRO A 910 32.71 20.52 -4.25
CA PRO A 910 32.55 19.17 -4.80
C PRO A 910 33.87 18.46 -5.17
N ALA A 911 34.91 19.20 -5.59
CA ALA A 911 36.23 18.64 -5.86
C ALA A 911 36.82 17.90 -4.64
N THR A 912 36.58 18.42 -3.43
CA THR A 912 37.01 17.78 -2.18
C THR A 912 36.17 16.55 -1.88
N PHE A 913 34.84 16.60 -2.10
CA PHE A 913 33.98 15.44 -1.91
C PHE A 913 34.43 14.24 -2.74
N LEU A 914 34.71 14.47 -4.02
CA LEU A 914 35.10 13.42 -4.95
C LEU A 914 36.51 12.87 -4.64
N LYS A 915 37.49 13.73 -4.36
CA LYS A 915 38.85 13.29 -4.02
C LYS A 915 38.95 12.59 -2.67
N ARG A 916 37.99 12.82 -1.77
CA ARG A 916 37.93 12.22 -0.42
C ARG A 916 36.89 11.11 -0.29
N ASN A 917 36.21 10.75 -1.38
CA ASN A 917 35.13 9.74 -1.40
C ASN A 917 34.01 10.02 -0.38
N TYR A 918 33.66 11.28 -0.15
CA TYR A 918 32.61 11.67 0.81
C TYR A 918 31.18 11.32 0.35
N THR A 919 31.01 10.91 -0.89
CA THR A 919 29.72 10.47 -1.45
C THR A 919 29.55 8.95 -1.39
N LEU A 920 30.57 8.22 -0.92
CA LEU A 920 30.58 6.76 -0.85
C LEU A 920 30.55 6.22 0.59
N LYS A 921 30.31 7.08 1.57
CA LYS A 921 30.20 6.74 3.00
C LYS A 921 29.55 7.88 3.80
N PRO A 922 29.04 7.64 5.01
CA PRO A 922 28.64 8.68 5.95
C PRO A 922 29.80 9.63 6.25
N VAL A 923 29.51 10.93 6.28
CA VAL A 923 30.46 11.99 6.66
C VAL A 923 29.77 13.01 7.55
N PHE A 924 30.45 13.45 8.60
CA PHE A 924 29.92 14.45 9.52
C PHE A 924 30.55 15.83 9.26
N PHE A 925 29.72 16.86 9.23
CA PHE A 925 30.13 18.26 9.15
C PHE A 925 29.66 19.02 10.39
N GLY A 926 30.44 20.01 10.84
CA GLY A 926 30.10 20.83 12.01
C GLY A 926 30.57 20.27 13.35
N CYS A 927 31.38 19.21 13.38
CA CYS A 927 31.88 18.62 14.62
C CYS A 927 32.83 19.55 15.40
N ASN A 928 33.60 20.36 14.68
CA ASN A 928 34.42 21.45 15.21
C ASN A 928 33.72 22.78 14.89
N THR A 929 33.47 23.60 15.92
CA THR A 929 32.81 24.90 15.77
C THR A 929 33.62 25.87 14.93
N GLU A 930 34.93 25.69 14.79
CA GLU A 930 35.75 26.47 13.86
C GLU A 930 35.30 26.32 12.41
N TYR A 931 34.71 25.18 12.01
CA TYR A 931 34.22 24.96 10.64
C TYR A 931 32.69 25.10 10.58
N THR A 932 32.19 26.19 11.15
CA THR A 932 30.76 26.55 11.10
C THR A 932 30.60 28.01 10.72
N THR A 933 29.44 28.36 10.14
CA THR A 933 29.13 29.74 9.71
C THR A 933 29.08 30.73 10.87
N THR A 934 28.64 30.27 12.05
CA THR A 934 28.50 31.08 13.27
C THR A 934 29.70 30.99 14.22
N ARG A 935 30.63 30.05 13.97
CA ARG A 935 31.81 29.79 14.81
C ARG A 935 31.47 29.41 16.26
N ASP A 936 30.31 28.79 16.47
CA ASP A 936 29.79 28.39 17.78
C ASP A 936 28.96 27.09 17.70
N LEU A 937 28.35 26.70 18.83
CA LEU A 937 27.54 25.49 18.94
C LEU A 937 26.10 25.63 18.43
N SER A 938 25.72 26.80 17.88
CA SER A 938 24.36 26.98 17.32
C SER A 938 24.18 26.22 15.99
N SER A 939 25.29 25.88 15.31
CA SER A 939 25.28 25.08 14.10
C SER A 939 25.09 23.58 14.41
N PRO A 940 24.18 22.89 13.72
CA PRO A 940 23.98 21.45 13.88
C PRO A 940 25.21 20.68 13.42
N ILE A 941 25.34 19.43 13.89
CA ILE A 941 26.13 18.44 13.17
C ILE A 941 25.27 17.92 12.02
N VAL A 942 25.81 17.92 10.80
CA VAL A 942 25.14 17.36 9.62
C VAL A 942 25.81 16.05 9.25
N MET A 943 25.07 14.94 9.30
CA MET A 943 25.47 13.67 8.70
C MET A 943 25.02 13.66 7.24
N TYR A 944 25.98 13.74 6.34
CA TYR A 944 25.74 13.62 4.90
C TYR A 944 25.80 12.16 4.47
N LEU A 945 24.73 11.72 3.82
CA LEU A 945 24.59 10.43 3.15
C LEU A 945 24.24 10.71 1.68
N ALA A 946 24.82 9.92 0.77
CA ALA A 946 24.53 10.03 -0.64
C ALA A 946 24.23 8.66 -1.26
N GLY A 947 23.48 8.66 -2.37
CA GLY A 947 23.28 7.48 -3.18
C GLY A 947 24.62 6.88 -3.66
N ALA A 948 24.87 5.62 -3.30
CA ALA A 948 26.08 4.90 -3.67
C ALA A 948 25.78 3.40 -3.87
N PRO A 949 26.52 2.70 -4.75
CA PRO A 949 26.28 1.28 -5.01
C PRO A 949 27.00 0.41 -3.97
N TYR A 950 26.31 0.06 -2.89
CA TYR A 950 26.84 -0.87 -1.90
C TYR A 950 26.64 -2.31 -2.34
N SER A 951 25.37 -2.72 -2.45
CA SER A 951 24.93 -4.04 -2.86
C SER A 951 24.14 -4.03 -4.18
N ALA A 952 23.70 -2.86 -4.65
CA ALA A 952 22.96 -2.70 -5.89
C ALA A 952 23.29 -1.39 -6.60
N TYR A 953 23.24 -1.39 -7.93
CA TYR A 953 23.36 -0.16 -8.74
C TYR A 953 22.00 0.55 -8.83
N THR A 954 21.73 1.42 -7.85
CA THR A 954 20.46 2.14 -7.75
C THR A 954 20.47 3.52 -8.43
N ASN A 955 21.42 3.82 -9.32
CA ASN A 955 21.50 5.08 -10.08
C ASN A 955 20.58 5.09 -11.32
N TYR A 956 19.38 4.52 -11.18
CA TYR A 956 18.35 4.57 -12.22
C TYR A 956 17.84 6.01 -12.40
N THR A 957 17.19 6.27 -13.54
CA THR A 957 16.69 7.61 -13.83
C THR A 957 15.62 8.01 -12.80
N TRP A 958 15.62 9.28 -12.40
CA TRP A 958 14.64 9.83 -11.46
C TRP A 958 13.17 9.67 -11.87
N PHE A 959 12.91 9.22 -13.10
CA PHE A 959 11.60 9.04 -13.71
C PHE A 959 11.18 7.57 -13.88
N LYS A 960 12.04 6.60 -13.53
CA LYS A 960 11.61 5.21 -13.40
C LYS A 960 10.61 5.15 -12.23
N ASN A 961 9.34 4.91 -12.53
CA ASN A 961 8.22 4.97 -11.59
C ASN A 961 7.58 3.59 -11.31
N GLN A 962 8.10 2.53 -11.93
CA GLN A 962 7.63 1.17 -11.74
C GLN A 962 8.78 0.26 -11.32
N PHE A 963 8.56 -0.52 -10.27
CA PHE A 963 9.55 -1.41 -9.67
C PHE A 963 8.91 -2.75 -9.34
N THR A 964 9.58 -3.85 -9.70
CA THR A 964 9.20 -5.16 -9.19
C THR A 964 9.44 -5.23 -7.68
N PRO A 965 8.78 -6.15 -6.94
CA PRO A 965 9.07 -6.35 -5.53
C PRO A 965 10.54 -6.64 -5.24
N VAL A 966 11.24 -7.34 -6.15
CA VAL A 966 12.68 -7.63 -6.05
C VAL A 966 13.49 -6.35 -6.18
N GLN A 967 13.24 -5.53 -7.21
CA GLN A 967 13.95 -4.26 -7.41
C GLN A 967 13.73 -3.30 -6.23
N MET A 968 12.50 -3.23 -5.71
CA MET A 968 12.22 -2.40 -4.54
C MET A 968 12.95 -2.91 -3.29
N GLN A 969 13.00 -4.23 -3.09
CA GLN A 969 13.78 -4.80 -2.00
C GLN A 969 15.28 -4.49 -2.13
N GLU A 970 15.85 -4.56 -3.33
CA GLU A 970 17.25 -4.19 -3.59
C GLU A 970 17.53 -2.72 -3.29
N ILE A 971 16.60 -1.82 -3.63
CA ILE A 971 16.67 -0.40 -3.26
C ILE A 971 16.73 -0.25 -1.73
N LEU A 972 15.81 -0.90 -1.01
CA LEU A 972 15.72 -0.82 0.44
C LEU A 972 16.95 -1.40 1.14
N VAL A 973 17.50 -2.51 0.63
CA VAL A 973 18.71 -3.15 1.16
C VAL A 973 19.94 -2.29 0.88
N ASN A 974 20.12 -1.78 -0.34
CA ASN A 974 21.25 -0.92 -0.66
C ASN A 974 21.26 0.36 0.19
N SER A 975 20.10 1.00 0.41
CA SER A 975 19.99 2.14 1.34
C SER A 975 20.35 1.77 2.78
N MET A 976 19.97 0.58 3.25
CA MET A 976 20.36 0.07 4.56
C MET A 976 21.88 -0.13 4.65
N ASP A 977 22.50 -0.70 3.62
CA ASP A 977 23.95 -0.92 3.56
C ASP A 977 24.74 0.39 3.56
N ILE A 978 24.24 1.46 2.91
CA ILE A 978 24.86 2.79 2.97
C ILE A 978 24.92 3.30 4.41
N VAL A 979 23.79 3.26 5.12
CA VAL A 979 23.68 3.74 6.52
C VAL A 979 24.54 2.90 7.46
N THR A 980 24.52 1.58 7.29
CA THR A 980 25.14 0.62 8.21
C THR A 980 26.55 0.22 7.81
N GLN A 981 27.09 0.79 6.72
CA GLN A 981 28.40 0.43 6.17
C GLN A 981 28.50 -1.07 5.86
N GLY A 982 27.47 -1.60 5.18
CA GLY A 982 27.33 -3.01 4.84
C GLY A 982 27.09 -3.89 6.05
N ASN A 983 26.08 -3.57 6.86
CA ASN A 983 25.76 -4.28 8.10
C ASN A 983 26.97 -4.41 9.06
N GLY A 984 27.74 -3.33 9.19
CA GLY A 984 28.95 -3.25 10.00
C GLY A 984 30.17 -3.95 9.42
N THR A 985 30.10 -4.48 8.19
CA THR A 985 31.22 -5.20 7.55
C THR A 985 32.37 -4.27 7.21
N LEU A 986 32.08 -3.06 6.72
CA LEU A 986 33.12 -2.07 6.40
C LEU A 986 33.56 -1.27 7.64
N ASP A 987 32.63 -1.02 8.57
CA ASP A 987 32.93 -0.43 9.88
C ASP A 987 31.93 -0.90 10.95
N ALA A 988 32.41 -1.73 11.87
CA ALA A 988 31.62 -2.27 12.98
C ALA A 988 31.21 -1.22 14.04
N GLN A 989 31.77 0.00 13.99
CA GLN A 989 31.49 1.09 14.93
C GLN A 989 30.59 2.19 14.35
N VAL A 990 30.11 2.07 13.10
CA VAL A 990 29.32 3.14 12.46
C VAL A 990 28.09 3.53 13.29
N ALA A 991 27.37 2.56 13.86
CA ALA A 991 26.18 2.83 14.65
C ALA A 991 26.50 3.66 15.91
N GLN A 992 27.63 3.38 16.57
CA GLN A 992 28.15 4.15 17.70
C GLN A 992 28.53 5.56 17.27
N CYS A 993 29.16 5.72 16.10
CA CYS A 993 29.55 7.03 15.60
C CYS A 993 28.35 7.89 15.21
N ILE A 994 27.30 7.31 14.62
CA ILE A 994 26.01 8.00 14.39
C ILE A 994 25.40 8.42 15.74
N GLY A 995 25.38 7.53 16.74
CA GLY A 995 24.87 7.86 18.07
C GLY A 995 25.66 8.99 18.75
N CYS A 996 26.98 9.00 18.59
CA CYS A 996 27.86 10.07 19.07
C CYS A 996 27.59 11.42 18.39
N ALA A 997 27.30 11.44 17.09
CA ALA A 997 26.90 12.66 16.39
C ALA A 997 25.52 13.16 16.87
N ALA A 998 24.56 12.27 17.02
CA ALA A 998 23.21 12.61 17.47
C ALA A 998 23.16 13.19 18.90
N ILE A 999 24.07 12.76 19.78
CA ILE A 999 24.10 13.18 21.19
C ILE A 999 25.00 14.40 21.47
N ASP A 1000 25.89 14.76 20.53
CA ASP A 1000 26.99 15.70 20.78
C ASP A 1000 26.54 17.07 21.33
N ARG A 1001 25.55 17.67 20.66
CA ARG A 1001 25.01 18.98 21.06
C ARG A 1001 24.24 18.88 22.37
N SER A 1002 23.61 17.75 22.65
CA SER A 1002 22.94 17.51 23.94
C SER A 1002 23.95 17.43 25.10
N LEU A 1003 25.07 16.74 24.91
CA LEU A 1003 26.15 16.71 25.90
C LEU A 1003 26.67 18.13 26.18
N SER A 1004 26.92 18.90 25.11
CA SER A 1004 27.39 20.29 25.22
C SER A 1004 26.39 21.18 25.96
N LYS A 1005 25.09 21.11 25.63
CA LYS A 1005 24.00 21.83 26.31
C LYS A 1005 23.92 21.50 27.80
N LEU A 1006 24.26 20.27 28.18
CA LEU A 1006 24.24 19.78 29.56
C LEU A 1006 25.59 19.95 30.29
N GLY A 1007 26.57 20.61 29.67
CA GLY A 1007 27.90 20.81 30.25
C GLY A 1007 28.70 19.52 30.47
N LYS A 1008 28.43 18.48 29.68
CA LYS A 1008 29.11 17.18 29.75
C LYS A 1008 30.16 17.07 28.65
N SER A 1009 31.31 16.47 28.97
CA SER A 1009 32.35 16.16 28.00
C SER A 1009 31.96 14.97 27.10
N ARG A 1010 32.49 14.93 25.88
CA ARG A 1010 32.37 13.78 24.99
C ARG A 1010 33.00 12.53 25.63
N PRO A 1011 32.36 11.35 25.56
CA PRO A 1011 33.01 10.08 25.84
C PRO A 1011 34.19 9.85 24.88
N ALA A 1012 35.21 9.12 25.31
CA ALA A 1012 36.40 8.84 24.50
C ALA A 1012 36.06 8.14 23.17
N GLN A 1013 35.06 7.25 23.16
CA GLN A 1013 34.58 6.62 21.92
C GLN A 1013 33.99 7.65 20.95
N CYS A 1014 33.26 8.64 21.46
CA CYS A 1014 32.72 9.70 20.62
C CYS A 1014 33.81 10.61 20.05
N GLU A 1015 34.87 10.91 20.79
CA GLU A 1015 36.01 11.64 20.21
C GLU A 1015 36.68 10.85 19.08
N SER A 1016 36.86 9.53 19.25
CA SER A 1016 37.37 8.66 18.18
C SER A 1016 36.45 8.68 16.94
N CYS A 1017 35.13 8.61 17.16
CA CYS A 1017 34.16 8.70 16.07
C CYS A 1017 34.22 10.05 15.35
N MET A 1018 34.38 11.17 16.08
CA MET A 1018 34.52 12.48 15.46
C MET A 1018 35.83 12.57 14.65
N GLN A 1019 36.94 12.00 15.13
CA GLN A 1019 38.19 11.97 14.36
C GLN A 1019 38.07 11.17 13.05
N GLN A 1020 37.23 10.14 13.02
CA GLN A 1020 37.08 9.25 11.87
C GLN A 1020 36.09 9.78 10.82
N TYR A 1021 34.94 10.28 11.28
CA TYR A 1021 33.83 10.62 10.39
C TYR A 1021 33.71 12.12 10.11
N CYS A 1022 34.29 12.98 10.95
CA CYS A 1022 34.18 14.42 10.73
C CYS A 1022 35.16 14.90 9.68
N TRP A 1023 34.69 15.83 8.85
CA TRP A 1023 35.60 16.59 8.01
C TRP A 1023 36.58 17.40 8.88
N ASP A 1024 37.86 17.28 8.56
CA ASP A 1024 39.00 17.85 9.27
C ASP A 1024 39.33 19.29 8.83
N GLY A 1025 38.49 19.91 7.99
CA GLY A 1025 38.73 21.24 7.44
C GLY A 1025 39.72 21.28 6.27
N THR A 1026 40.19 20.13 5.79
CA THR A 1026 41.16 20.08 4.69
C THR A 1026 40.47 20.15 3.32
N TYR A 1027 40.99 21.03 2.46
CA TYR A 1027 40.52 21.23 1.10
C TYR A 1027 41.39 20.46 0.10
N ALA A 1028 40.77 19.86 -0.92
CA ALA A 1028 41.49 19.35 -2.08
C ALA A 1028 41.58 20.44 -3.16
N ASP A 1029 42.62 20.37 -4.00
CA ASP A 1029 42.74 21.25 -5.17
C ASP A 1029 41.64 20.96 -6.20
N GLU A 1030 41.31 21.93 -7.05
CA GLU A 1030 40.26 21.78 -8.07
C GLU A 1030 40.78 21.23 -9.41
N ALA A 1031 42.07 20.91 -9.53
CA ALA A 1031 42.62 20.31 -10.74
C ALA A 1031 42.37 18.79 -10.76
N ASN A 1032 42.19 18.22 -11.95
CA ASN A 1032 42.08 16.76 -12.15
C ASN A 1032 41.00 16.09 -11.27
N VAL A 1033 39.80 16.68 -11.18
CA VAL A 1033 38.67 16.09 -10.44
C VAL A 1033 38.25 14.78 -11.13
N PRO A 1034 38.16 13.65 -10.40
CA PRO A 1034 37.86 12.36 -11.00
C PRO A 1034 36.40 12.25 -11.45
N VAL A 1035 36.16 11.41 -12.46
CA VAL A 1035 34.81 10.94 -12.78
C VAL A 1035 34.39 9.91 -11.72
N LEU A 1036 33.20 10.06 -11.17
CA LEU A 1036 32.65 9.14 -10.17
C LEU A 1036 32.02 7.94 -10.87
N ASP A 1037 32.75 6.83 -10.90
CA ASP A 1037 32.35 5.54 -11.49
C ASP A 1037 32.67 4.39 -10.51
N PRO A 1038 31.93 4.28 -9.39
CA PRO A 1038 32.18 3.24 -8.39
C PRO A 1038 31.68 1.86 -8.84
N SER A 1039 32.45 0.82 -8.52
CA SER A 1039 31.96 -0.56 -8.48
C SER A 1039 31.01 -0.77 -7.29
N LEU A 1040 30.30 -1.91 -7.21
CA LEU A 1040 29.66 -2.30 -5.96
C LEU A 1040 30.69 -2.32 -4.82
N ILE A 1041 30.39 -1.71 -3.68
CA ILE A 1041 31.31 -1.61 -2.55
C ILE A 1041 31.43 -2.95 -1.82
N LEU A 1042 30.35 -3.71 -1.73
CA LEU A 1042 30.32 -5.02 -1.07
C LEU A 1042 30.70 -6.18 -2.00
N ASP A 1043 30.64 -5.96 -3.32
CA ASP A 1043 31.18 -6.90 -4.31
C ASP A 1043 31.89 -6.16 -5.47
N PRO A 1044 33.13 -5.66 -5.24
CA PRO A 1044 33.87 -4.93 -6.26
C PRO A 1044 34.20 -5.74 -7.52
N SER A 1045 34.03 -7.07 -7.48
CA SER A 1045 34.31 -7.96 -8.61
C SER A 1045 33.18 -7.99 -9.64
N MET A 1046 31.96 -7.67 -9.21
CA MET A 1046 30.78 -7.67 -10.07
C MET A 1046 30.71 -6.37 -10.90
N SER A 1047 30.77 -6.52 -12.22
CA SER A 1047 30.59 -5.37 -13.13
C SER A 1047 29.13 -4.95 -13.25
N TYR A 1048 28.85 -3.69 -13.60
CA TYR A 1048 27.47 -3.23 -13.87
C TYR A 1048 26.75 -4.11 -14.91
N ALA A 1049 27.43 -4.47 -16.01
CA ALA A 1049 26.84 -5.31 -17.05
C ALA A 1049 26.48 -6.72 -16.53
N GLU A 1050 27.29 -7.28 -15.65
CA GLU A 1050 27.03 -8.57 -15.02
C GLU A 1050 25.90 -8.49 -13.99
N TRP A 1051 25.93 -7.48 -13.12
CA TRP A 1051 24.89 -7.20 -12.14
C TRP A 1051 23.55 -6.99 -12.83
N ASN A 1052 23.48 -6.10 -13.82
CA ASN A 1052 22.25 -5.80 -14.52
C ASN A 1052 21.67 -7.04 -15.24
N ARG A 1053 22.50 -7.86 -15.87
CA ARG A 1053 22.08 -9.14 -16.49
C ARG A 1053 21.50 -10.13 -15.47
N THR A 1054 21.97 -10.12 -14.24
CA THR A 1054 21.56 -11.07 -13.19
C THR A 1054 20.38 -10.57 -12.36
N HIS A 1055 20.25 -9.25 -12.20
CA HIS A 1055 19.22 -8.60 -11.39
C HIS A 1055 18.03 -8.05 -12.21
N GLY A 1056 18.16 -7.94 -13.54
CA GLY A 1056 17.05 -7.58 -14.44
C GLY A 1056 16.56 -6.14 -14.29
N TRP A 1057 17.48 -5.18 -14.33
CA TRP A 1057 17.16 -3.74 -14.16
C TRP A 1057 16.92 -2.98 -15.47
N ASP A 1058 17.53 -3.45 -16.57
CA ASP A 1058 17.34 -2.97 -17.95
C ASP A 1058 16.10 -3.52 -18.64
#